data_AF-A0A943FGH0-F1
#
_entry.id   AF-A0A943FGH0-F1
#
_cell.length_a   1.000
_cell.length_b   1.000
_cell.length_c   1.000
_cell.angle_alpha   90.00
_cell.angle_beta   90.00
_cell.angle_gamma   90.00
#
_symmetry.space_group_name_H-M   'P 1'
#
loop_
_entity.id
_entity.type
_entity.pdbx_description
1 polymer ?
#
loop_
_entity_poly.entity_id
_entity_poly.type
_entity_poly.pdbx_seq_one_letter_code
_entity_poly.pdbx_strand_id
1 'polypeptide(L)'
;KLTTTIAPYSDVAATRWSAGSIAYCTNEGIIAGDGNGRFNPTDGVTGLQFAKMLLVALGYDPKIEGLVGNSWAINTSKLALSDDANLGDKLESVTLSQPLTREQAAQMALNAFKAPLVEYENKGGDIVIGDVPININPSKYNFVTTTLAKTQTISSQKLSNSNAYTVEFAERYCQDLKLVAGSTDAFERPASTWKYKNAEIGTYADEADLTYTDETKIGTIYTDLGLSDGIDNADVTLYVDGRLTAFPNDIVKGSRVEVGGEGVLLDVYYDDEADTLTLVEVNTYVGQVAAVRAASTTTDAYVVLDVSDTFTNPGVNVGNYETTDFAKDDIVAYTYSFKSGEKCIESMALAEKVTGTMSTYTTTGSVTVNGTKYEANKKSAANIAGFASTVDKSKDVDVYLDAYGYGLYVDADTSVEYAVILAYEAGNTLDNGRAKLLFTDGTAKVVNIDKIGTVADNFDSLTGDQISKWDIVSYSVNSDDEYNIQLAADANAGNQGGAFELKSGSNTYSIVSGNKANITSAGKTTYFADGETILLVADTSDPGKMTFSAYEGISAWPTIKHNGGNAGAVTVFMDSTSSGDPATVIFVEKNAKMSMSSDNKDVIYVKGSNVGKSYTTALGEYYEYDAFVNGTETTIKTDTAHQFTNDALIYGPRYNEKEILTGYEDMVVLSTTAGNDGDLRNVVGTGAVKNEVVKLGGTPYAYTSDVQVYFVDVDGNLIASDIGAITDDADDLVAFKVNDDGRLTDVYVKIVDAAENVNPGAGSVRILNMVEDNGDFKVTVATTTTVAADKWTLSIYQNGVKVGETVNHPSGTFNANTGYGLTADNTYGVSISGTYTAVLTIYNGATVAATGTAEFTI
;
A
#
# COMPACT_ATOMS: atom_id res chain seq x y z
N LYS A 1 -9.21 20.02 51.56
CA LYS A 1 -8.18 20.70 50.72
C LYS A 1 -7.60 21.84 51.53
N LEU A 2 -6.28 21.92 51.72
CA LEU A 2 -5.63 23.01 52.45
C LEU A 2 -5.77 24.32 51.66
N THR A 3 -6.08 25.42 52.35
CA THR A 3 -6.19 26.76 51.75
C THR A 3 -5.34 27.74 52.53
N THR A 4 -4.87 28.80 51.88
CA THR A 4 -4.17 29.92 52.53
C THR A 4 -4.72 31.24 52.00
N THR A 5 -4.80 32.25 52.86
CA THR A 5 -5.20 33.62 52.50
C THR A 5 -4.01 34.53 52.24
N ILE A 6 -2.79 34.06 52.53
CA ILE A 6 -1.54 34.80 52.37
C ILE A 6 -0.63 34.02 51.41
N ALA A 7 -0.01 34.71 50.46
CA ALA A 7 0.97 34.13 49.56
C ALA A 7 2.19 33.64 50.36
N PRO A 8 2.53 32.33 50.34
CA PRO A 8 3.64 31.80 51.13
C PRO A 8 5.01 32.22 50.58
N TYR A 9 5.09 32.54 49.28
CA TYR A 9 6.29 33.02 48.59
C TYR A 9 5.91 34.05 47.53
N SER A 10 6.87 34.85 47.07
CA SER A 10 6.63 35.94 46.12
C SER A 10 6.09 35.49 44.76
N ASP A 11 6.38 34.25 44.37
CA ASP A 11 5.99 33.58 43.13
C ASP A 11 4.86 32.53 43.33
N VAL A 12 4.29 32.44 44.53
CA VAL A 12 3.18 31.53 44.85
C VAL A 12 1.97 32.34 45.29
N ALA A 13 1.11 32.69 44.34
CA ALA A 13 -0.16 33.38 44.63
C ALA A 13 -1.05 32.54 45.57
N ALA A 14 -1.73 33.18 46.53
CA ALA A 14 -2.60 32.52 47.50
C ALA A 14 -3.76 31.72 46.84
N THR A 15 -4.15 32.11 45.63
CA THR A 15 -5.20 31.44 44.83
C THR A 15 -4.68 30.23 44.04
N ARG A 16 -3.36 30.01 43.96
CA ARG A 16 -2.80 28.83 43.28
C ARG A 16 -3.24 27.56 43.98
N TRP A 17 -3.59 26.55 43.20
CA TRP A 17 -4.13 25.28 43.71
C TRP A 17 -3.23 24.59 44.75
N SER A 18 -1.91 24.81 44.69
CA SER A 18 -0.90 24.23 45.60
C SER A 18 -0.48 25.14 46.75
N ALA A 19 -0.96 26.40 46.81
CA ALA A 19 -0.48 27.39 47.78
C ALA A 19 -0.71 26.97 49.24
N GLY A 20 -1.87 26.39 49.55
CA GLY A 20 -2.17 25.88 50.89
C GLY A 20 -1.23 24.76 51.32
N SER A 21 -0.91 23.83 50.42
CA SER A 21 0.04 22.74 50.70
C SER A 21 1.47 23.26 50.86
N ILE A 22 1.90 24.20 50.00
CA ILE A 22 3.22 24.83 50.10
C ILE A 22 3.37 25.57 51.44
N ALA A 23 2.34 26.33 51.84
CA ALA A 23 2.35 27.05 53.11
C ALA A 23 2.45 26.08 54.30
N TYR A 24 1.66 25.00 54.30
CA TYR A 24 1.69 23.99 55.35
C TYR A 24 3.07 23.32 55.45
N CYS A 25 3.59 22.77 54.36
CA CYS A 25 4.88 22.08 54.37
C CYS A 25 6.06 23.02 54.69
N THR A 26 5.95 24.31 54.35
CA THR A 26 6.96 25.31 54.75
C THR A 26 6.92 25.54 56.26
N ASN A 27 5.72 25.67 56.85
CA ASN A 27 5.57 25.85 58.29
C ASN A 27 6.05 24.64 59.09
N GLU A 28 5.82 23.43 58.58
CA GLU A 28 6.32 22.18 59.18
C GLU A 28 7.82 21.95 58.91
N GLY A 29 8.49 22.82 58.13
CA GLY A 29 9.92 22.71 57.83
C GLY A 29 10.31 21.58 56.85
N ILE A 30 9.32 20.99 56.17
CA ILE A 30 9.49 19.91 55.19
C ILE A 30 10.11 20.46 53.90
N ILE A 31 9.68 21.65 53.48
CA ILE A 31 10.17 22.35 52.29
C ILE A 31 10.63 23.76 52.64
N ALA A 32 11.50 24.32 51.79
CA ALA A 32 11.95 25.70 51.88
C ALA A 32 12.10 26.29 50.47
N GLY A 33 11.96 27.61 50.36
CA GLY A 33 12.25 28.33 49.12
C GLY A 33 13.74 28.41 48.79
N ASP A 34 14.07 29.08 47.69
CA ASP A 34 15.43 29.21 47.14
C ASP A 34 16.38 30.11 47.95
N GLY A 35 15.94 30.61 49.10
CA GLY A 35 16.67 31.56 49.93
C GLY A 35 16.54 33.03 49.50
N ASN A 36 15.96 33.31 48.33
CA ASN A 36 15.72 34.65 47.79
C ASN A 36 14.23 35.07 47.85
N GLY A 37 13.41 34.35 48.62
CA GLY A 37 11.98 34.62 48.79
C GLY A 37 11.10 34.06 47.67
N ARG A 38 11.63 33.15 46.84
CA ARG A 38 10.88 32.40 45.81
C ARG A 38 10.82 30.92 46.15
N PHE A 39 9.81 30.23 45.63
CA PHE A 39 9.65 28.78 45.79
C PHE A 39 9.95 27.99 44.51
N ASN A 40 9.74 28.59 43.35
CA ASN A 40 9.82 27.98 42.02
C ASN A 40 8.82 26.82 41.83
N PRO A 41 7.49 27.08 41.92
CA PRO A 41 6.44 26.04 41.97
C PRO A 41 6.20 25.29 40.65
N THR A 42 6.98 25.57 39.60
CA THR A 42 6.92 24.92 38.28
C THR A 42 8.18 24.13 37.93
N ASP A 43 9.23 24.24 38.75
CA ASP A 43 10.49 23.55 38.49
C ASP A 43 10.38 22.07 38.87
N GLY A 44 11.18 21.24 38.20
CA GLY A 44 11.28 19.81 38.52
C GLY A 44 11.88 19.59 39.90
N VAL A 45 11.30 18.65 40.66
CA VAL A 45 11.82 18.27 41.98
C VAL A 45 12.88 17.19 41.80
N THR A 46 14.09 17.45 42.29
CA THR A 46 15.17 16.45 42.28
C THR A 46 14.90 15.32 43.28
N GLY A 47 15.47 14.13 43.04
CA GLY A 47 15.39 13.01 43.98
C GLY A 47 15.86 13.37 45.39
N LEU A 48 16.91 14.18 45.51
CA LEU A 48 17.44 14.71 46.76
C LEU A 48 16.44 15.60 47.49
N GLN A 49 15.81 16.52 46.77
CA GLN A 49 14.79 17.40 47.36
C GLN A 49 13.61 16.57 47.84
N PHE A 50 13.14 15.61 47.05
CA PHE A 50 12.00 14.78 47.41
C PHE A 50 12.32 13.82 48.57
N ALA A 51 13.48 13.15 48.55
CA ALA A 51 13.96 12.32 49.63
C ALA A 51 14.05 13.09 50.94
N LYS A 52 14.56 14.34 50.92
CA LYS A 52 14.55 15.20 52.11
C LYS A 52 13.13 15.42 52.63
N MET A 53 12.16 15.73 51.76
CA MET A 53 10.77 15.95 52.18
C MET A 53 10.21 14.72 52.90
N LEU A 54 10.48 13.54 52.35
CA LEU A 54 10.03 12.26 52.90
C LEU A 54 10.73 11.93 54.23
N LEU A 55 12.05 12.14 54.34
CA LEU A 55 12.79 11.97 55.59
C LEU A 55 12.22 12.85 56.71
N VAL A 56 11.96 14.13 56.43
CA VAL A 56 11.34 15.02 57.44
C VAL A 56 9.94 14.54 57.81
N ALA A 57 9.16 14.04 56.85
CA ALA A 57 7.84 13.47 57.10
C ALA A 57 7.90 12.16 57.93
N LEU A 58 8.97 11.37 57.79
CA LEU A 58 9.24 10.19 58.63
C LEU A 58 9.62 10.54 60.07
N GLY A 59 9.90 11.81 60.36
CA GLY A 59 10.23 12.31 61.69
C GLY A 59 11.70 12.67 61.90
N TYR A 60 12.56 12.46 60.89
CA TYR A 60 13.97 12.87 60.97
C TYR A 60 14.07 14.39 61.07
N ASP A 61 14.78 14.86 62.09
CA ASP A 61 14.88 16.31 62.32
C ASP A 61 15.90 16.92 61.35
N PRO A 62 15.49 17.88 60.50
CA PRO A 62 16.37 18.38 59.45
C PRO A 62 17.61 19.09 59.98
N LYS A 63 17.60 19.60 61.23
CA LYS A 63 18.79 20.23 61.83
C LYS A 63 19.70 19.19 62.46
N ILE A 64 19.15 18.21 63.19
CA ILE A 64 19.93 17.17 63.88
C ILE A 64 20.65 16.29 62.86
N GLU A 65 19.94 15.87 61.81
CA GLU A 65 20.49 15.02 60.73
C GLU A 65 21.25 15.83 59.66
N GLY A 66 21.32 17.16 59.81
CA GLY A 66 22.04 18.03 58.89
C GLY A 66 21.47 17.99 57.45
N LEU A 67 20.15 17.89 57.31
CA LEU A 67 19.40 17.95 56.03
C LEU A 67 19.15 19.41 55.58
N VAL A 68 19.89 20.36 56.16
CA VAL A 68 19.95 21.78 55.82
C VAL A 68 21.40 22.27 55.89
N GLY A 69 21.70 23.42 55.30
CA GLY A 69 23.07 23.97 55.28
C GLY A 69 23.96 23.30 54.24
N ASN A 70 25.28 23.52 54.28
CA ASN A 70 26.18 23.18 53.17
C ASN A 70 26.30 21.67 52.87
N SER A 71 26.07 20.80 53.86
CA SER A 71 26.20 19.35 53.72
C SER A 71 24.87 18.63 53.48
N TRP A 72 23.78 19.38 53.30
CA TRP A 72 22.42 18.83 53.26
C TRP A 72 22.27 17.71 52.24
N ALA A 73 22.75 17.92 51.01
CA ALA A 73 22.58 16.95 49.93
C ALA A 73 23.25 15.60 50.25
N ILE A 74 24.48 15.64 50.80
CA ILE A 74 25.24 14.43 51.13
C ILE A 74 24.54 13.67 52.27
N ASN A 75 24.12 14.38 53.31
CA ASN A 75 23.46 13.76 54.46
C ASN A 75 22.08 13.20 54.09
N THR A 76 21.32 13.93 53.26
CA THR A 76 20.04 13.46 52.71
C THR A 76 20.24 12.19 51.88
N SER A 77 21.18 12.15 50.94
CA SER A 77 21.45 10.94 50.16
C SER A 77 21.81 9.75 51.06
N LYS A 78 22.72 9.96 52.02
CA LYS A 78 23.17 8.88 52.91
C LYS A 78 22.03 8.30 53.73
N LEU A 79 21.18 9.16 54.30
CA LEU A 79 20.08 8.74 55.16
C LEU A 79 18.92 8.17 54.35
N ALA A 80 18.60 8.75 53.19
CA ALA A 80 17.55 8.22 52.32
C ALA A 80 17.84 6.80 51.82
N LEU A 81 19.12 6.48 51.62
CA LEU A 81 19.59 5.17 51.13
C LEU A 81 20.03 4.22 52.25
N SER A 82 19.86 4.58 53.53
CA SER A 82 20.15 3.66 54.63
C SER A 82 19.03 2.65 54.79
N ASP A 83 19.33 1.44 55.26
CA ASP A 83 18.36 0.37 55.53
C ASP A 83 17.17 0.83 56.40
N ASP A 84 17.39 1.78 57.32
CA ASP A 84 16.35 2.32 58.20
C ASP A 84 15.26 3.13 57.48
N ALA A 85 15.60 3.89 56.43
CA ALA A 85 14.66 4.73 55.70
C ALA A 85 14.30 4.14 54.33
N ASN A 86 15.25 3.44 53.71
CA ASN A 86 15.16 2.68 52.47
C ASN A 86 14.34 3.35 51.36
N LEU A 87 14.47 4.67 51.19
CA LEU A 87 13.70 5.42 50.19
C LEU A 87 14.14 5.09 48.76
N GLY A 88 15.35 4.55 48.60
CA GLY A 88 15.93 4.17 47.31
C GLY A 88 15.58 2.77 46.80
N ASP A 89 14.77 2.00 47.53
CA ASP A 89 14.35 0.66 47.11
C ASP A 89 13.72 0.67 45.71
N LYS A 90 14.24 -0.17 44.80
CA LYS A 90 13.85 -0.23 43.37
C LYS A 90 14.13 1.04 42.57
N LEU A 91 15.09 1.86 43.03
CA LEU A 91 15.52 3.12 42.40
C LEU A 91 17.05 3.18 42.23
N GLU A 92 17.73 2.04 42.12
CA GLU A 92 19.20 1.92 42.11
C GLU A 92 19.84 2.62 40.90
N SER A 93 19.11 2.67 39.77
CA SER A 93 19.54 3.38 38.55
C SER A 93 19.26 4.89 38.59
N VAL A 94 18.51 5.37 39.58
CA VAL A 94 18.09 6.77 39.67
C VAL A 94 19.17 7.62 40.33
N THR A 95 19.65 8.63 39.59
CA THR A 95 20.55 9.63 40.14
C THR A 95 19.76 10.67 40.93
N LEU A 96 19.82 10.61 42.27
CA LEU A 96 19.05 11.50 43.16
C LEU A 96 19.29 13.00 42.92
N SER A 97 20.40 13.42 42.31
CA SER A 97 20.62 14.84 41.97
C SER A 97 19.82 15.34 40.76
N GLN A 98 19.17 14.45 40.02
CA GLN A 98 18.35 14.79 38.85
C GLN A 98 16.87 14.92 39.21
N PRO A 99 16.08 15.68 38.43
CA PRO A 99 14.62 15.68 38.52
C PRO A 99 14.02 14.27 38.41
N LEU A 100 13.07 13.94 39.28
CA LEU A 100 12.36 12.65 39.22
C LEU A 100 11.26 12.67 38.15
N THR A 101 11.06 11.53 37.49
CA THR A 101 9.79 11.25 36.79
C THR A 101 8.66 11.01 37.80
N ARG A 102 7.41 10.97 37.34
CA ARG A 102 6.25 10.75 38.21
C ARG A 102 6.26 9.35 38.82
N GLU A 103 6.72 8.37 38.06
CA GLU A 103 6.84 6.96 38.42
C GLU A 103 7.92 6.80 39.49
N GLN A 104 9.09 7.42 39.29
CA GLN A 104 10.18 7.41 40.28
C GLN A 104 9.77 8.09 41.59
N ALA A 105 9.03 9.20 41.52
CA ALA A 105 8.50 9.86 42.70
C ALA A 105 7.42 9.02 43.40
N ALA A 106 6.57 8.31 42.66
CA ALA A 106 5.57 7.42 43.23
C ALA A 106 6.22 6.23 43.97
N GLN A 107 7.24 5.61 43.37
CA GLN A 107 8.01 4.53 44.02
C GLN A 107 8.68 5.01 45.31
N MET A 108 9.37 6.16 45.28
CA MET A 108 10.02 6.71 46.48
C MET A 108 9.01 7.05 47.59
N ALA A 109 7.82 7.52 47.22
CA ALA A 109 6.74 7.77 48.19
C ALA A 109 6.16 6.48 48.77
N LEU A 110 6.03 5.41 47.97
CA LEU A 110 5.63 4.09 48.44
C LEU A 110 6.67 3.51 49.42
N ASN A 111 7.95 3.68 49.13
CA ASN A 111 9.04 3.30 50.03
C ASN A 111 8.90 4.04 51.37
N ALA A 112 8.61 5.35 51.34
CA ALA A 112 8.35 6.11 52.57
C ALA A 112 7.10 5.62 53.32
N PHE A 113 6.04 5.19 52.62
CA PHE A 113 4.85 4.61 53.26
C PHE A 113 5.17 3.34 54.05
N LYS A 114 6.12 2.55 53.55
CA LYS A 114 6.62 1.32 54.17
C LYS A 114 7.76 1.54 55.18
N ALA A 115 8.29 2.76 55.29
CA ALA A 115 9.40 3.06 56.18
C ALA A 115 8.92 3.38 57.61
N PRO A 116 9.69 2.96 58.64
CA PRO A 116 9.36 3.23 60.05
C PRO A 116 9.49 4.72 60.38
N LEU A 117 8.58 5.21 61.22
CA LEU A 117 8.67 6.55 61.79
C LEU A 117 9.76 6.62 62.86
N VAL A 118 10.36 7.80 63.00
CA VAL A 118 11.39 8.06 64.00
C VAL A 118 11.04 9.25 64.90
N GLU A 119 11.55 9.23 66.12
CA GLU A 119 11.40 10.30 67.11
C GLU A 119 12.67 10.53 67.92
N TYR A 120 12.78 11.68 68.58
CA TYR A 120 13.94 12.04 69.41
C TYR A 120 13.47 12.31 70.84
N GLU A 121 14.11 11.69 71.83
CA GLU A 121 13.83 11.95 73.25
C GLU A 121 14.10 13.41 73.63
N ASN A 122 15.14 14.00 73.04
CA ASN A 122 15.52 15.39 73.22
C ASN A 122 16.09 15.95 71.91
N LYS A 123 15.56 17.08 71.46
CA LYS A 123 15.99 17.76 70.22
C LYS A 123 17.17 18.72 70.39
N GLY A 124 17.78 18.73 71.58
CA GLY A 124 18.86 19.64 71.95
C GLY A 124 18.36 21.08 72.20
N GLY A 125 19.27 21.95 72.59
CA GLY A 125 18.99 23.36 72.80
C GLY A 125 19.92 24.04 73.79
N ASP A 126 19.79 25.36 73.89
CA ASP A 126 20.58 26.19 74.79
C ASP A 126 19.73 26.60 75.99
N ILE A 127 20.14 26.19 77.19
CA ILE A 127 19.57 26.69 78.44
C ILE A 127 20.51 27.75 78.99
N VAL A 128 20.04 28.99 79.08
CA VAL A 128 20.80 30.09 79.68
C VAL A 128 20.35 30.28 81.12
N ILE A 129 21.24 29.99 82.08
CA ILE A 129 21.04 30.31 83.50
C ILE A 129 22.05 31.40 83.88
N GLY A 130 21.59 32.66 83.90
CA GLY A 130 22.49 33.82 84.06
C GLY A 130 23.31 34.07 82.78
N ASP A 131 24.63 34.22 82.91
CA ASP A 131 25.57 34.40 81.78
C ASP A 131 26.22 33.08 81.31
N VAL A 132 25.78 31.92 81.82
CA VAL A 132 26.35 30.61 81.45
C VAL A 132 25.41 29.86 80.51
N PRO A 133 25.79 29.68 79.23
CA PRO A 133 25.06 28.80 78.32
C PRO A 133 25.36 27.33 78.65
N ILE A 134 24.31 26.53 78.84
CA ILE A 134 24.39 25.07 78.89
C ILE A 134 23.81 24.54 77.59
N ASN A 135 24.68 23.94 76.77
CA ASN A 135 24.27 23.35 75.50
C ASN A 135 23.93 21.87 75.74
N ILE A 136 22.70 21.49 75.42
CA ILE A 136 22.23 20.11 75.47
C ILE A 136 22.34 19.55 74.05
N ASN A 137 23.17 18.52 73.88
CA ASN A 137 23.26 17.81 72.59
C ASN A 137 21.95 17.05 72.31
N PRO A 138 21.47 17.02 71.06
CA PRO A 138 20.32 16.20 70.69
C PRO A 138 20.60 14.71 70.91
N SER A 139 19.54 13.93 71.19
CA SER A 139 19.62 12.48 71.23
C SER A 139 19.80 11.90 69.81
N LYS A 140 20.15 10.61 69.71
CA LYS A 140 19.89 9.86 68.48
C LYS A 140 18.38 9.66 68.32
N TYR A 141 17.93 9.39 67.09
CA TYR A 141 16.55 9.00 66.87
C TYR A 141 16.30 7.59 67.42
N ASN A 142 15.05 7.34 67.81
CA ASN A 142 14.49 6.04 68.12
C ASN A 142 13.36 5.76 67.12
N PHE A 143 13.12 4.50 66.77
CA PHE A 143 11.91 4.15 66.03
C PHE A 143 10.67 4.32 66.91
N VAL A 144 9.61 4.88 66.32
CA VAL A 144 8.28 4.85 66.94
C VAL A 144 7.82 3.40 66.97
N THR A 145 7.38 2.93 68.14
CA THR A 145 7.01 1.52 68.31
C THR A 145 5.64 1.32 68.97
N THR A 146 5.09 0.14 68.77
CA THR A 146 3.82 -0.31 69.36
C THR A 146 3.91 -1.78 69.79
N THR A 147 3.14 -2.18 70.80
CA THR A 147 2.98 -3.60 71.19
C THR A 147 1.66 -4.20 70.70
N LEU A 148 0.83 -3.39 70.03
CA LEU A 148 -0.48 -3.80 69.53
C LEU A 148 -0.38 -4.37 68.12
N ALA A 149 -0.28 -5.70 67.97
CA ALA A 149 -0.18 -6.33 66.65
C ALA A 149 -1.30 -5.94 65.66
N LYS A 150 -2.49 -5.57 66.15
CA LYS A 150 -3.62 -5.13 65.30
C LYS A 150 -3.40 -3.81 64.57
N THR A 151 -2.40 -3.02 64.95
CA THR A 151 -2.07 -1.76 64.27
C THR A 151 -1.09 -1.97 63.13
N GLN A 152 -0.48 -3.16 63.05
CA GLN A 152 0.39 -3.55 61.95
C GLN A 152 -0.46 -3.86 60.72
N THR A 153 -0.56 -2.89 59.81
CA THR A 153 -1.32 -3.03 58.56
C THR A 153 -0.43 -3.09 57.34
N ILE A 154 0.86 -2.79 57.45
CA ILE A 154 1.82 -2.75 56.34
C ILE A 154 2.89 -3.81 56.51
N SER A 155 3.49 -3.90 57.70
CA SER A 155 4.58 -4.83 58.00
C SER A 155 4.44 -5.42 59.40
N SER A 156 5.01 -6.60 59.62
CA SER A 156 5.10 -7.24 60.94
C SER A 156 6.49 -7.05 61.59
N GLN A 157 7.27 -6.08 61.11
CA GLN A 157 8.65 -5.85 61.55
C GLN A 157 8.72 -5.51 63.04
N LYS A 158 9.64 -6.16 63.75
CA LYS A 158 9.94 -5.91 65.16
C LYS A 158 11.37 -5.43 65.31
N LEU A 159 11.61 -4.69 66.39
CA LEU A 159 12.99 -4.39 66.81
C LEU A 159 13.72 -5.69 67.16
N SER A 160 14.99 -5.82 66.77
CA SER A 160 15.81 -7.00 67.07
C SER A 160 16.05 -7.21 68.57
N ASN A 161 15.92 -6.16 69.37
CA ASN A 161 16.16 -6.17 70.82
C ASN A 161 14.87 -6.12 71.67
N SER A 162 13.68 -6.20 71.06
CA SER A 162 12.40 -6.07 71.75
C SER A 162 11.27 -6.78 70.99
N ASN A 163 10.17 -7.12 71.67
CA ASN A 163 8.96 -7.63 71.01
C ASN A 163 8.06 -6.52 70.44
N ALA A 164 8.50 -5.26 70.49
CA ALA A 164 7.76 -4.13 69.96
C ALA A 164 7.90 -4.04 68.44
N TYR A 165 6.78 -3.77 67.77
CA TYR A 165 6.73 -3.51 66.33
C TYR A 165 7.16 -2.08 66.05
N THR A 166 7.86 -1.88 64.93
CA THR A 166 8.03 -0.54 64.36
C THR A 166 6.69 -0.04 63.83
N VAL A 167 6.47 1.28 63.84
CA VAL A 167 5.28 1.89 63.26
C VAL A 167 5.67 2.60 61.97
N GLU A 168 5.18 2.13 60.84
CA GLU A 168 5.43 2.69 59.52
C GLU A 168 4.60 3.97 59.28
N PHE A 169 5.05 4.81 58.35
CA PHE A 169 4.37 6.06 58.01
C PHE A 169 2.88 5.84 57.69
N ALA A 170 2.59 4.86 56.83
CA ALA A 170 1.22 4.58 56.43
C ALA A 170 0.37 4.00 57.57
N GLU A 171 0.94 3.22 58.49
CA GLU A 171 0.21 2.71 59.66
C GLU A 171 -0.24 3.85 60.59
N ARG A 172 0.57 4.91 60.69
CA ARG A 172 0.24 6.07 61.53
C ARG A 172 -0.76 7.00 60.87
N TYR A 173 -0.53 7.36 59.61
CA TYR A 173 -1.23 8.46 58.93
C TYR A 173 -2.27 8.00 57.89
N CYS A 174 -2.23 6.72 57.52
CA CYS A 174 -3.12 6.09 56.54
C CYS A 174 -3.73 4.79 57.08
N GLN A 175 -4.27 4.80 58.30
CA GLN A 175 -4.75 3.62 59.04
C GLN A 175 -5.76 2.71 58.31
N ASP A 176 -6.45 3.23 57.30
CA ASP A 176 -7.36 2.48 56.45
C ASP A 176 -6.63 1.67 55.37
N LEU A 177 -5.36 1.97 55.09
CA LEU A 177 -4.51 1.28 54.11
C LEU A 177 -3.89 0.03 54.73
N LYS A 178 -3.99 -1.09 54.01
CA LYS A 178 -3.49 -2.39 54.45
C LYS A 178 -2.79 -3.10 53.31
N LEU A 179 -1.70 -3.79 53.63
CA LEU A 179 -1.03 -4.76 52.78
C LEU A 179 -1.36 -6.15 53.31
N VAL A 180 -1.87 -7.02 52.46
CA VAL A 180 -2.21 -8.40 52.79
C VAL A 180 -1.31 -9.32 51.98
N ALA A 181 -0.36 -9.97 52.65
CA ALA A 181 0.54 -10.95 52.05
C ALA A 181 -0.14 -12.34 51.94
N GLY A 182 0.43 -13.21 51.10
CA GLY A 182 -0.03 -14.59 50.91
C GLY A 182 -1.25 -14.72 50.01
N SER A 183 -1.46 -13.74 49.11
CA SER A 183 -2.37 -13.92 47.97
C SER A 183 -1.60 -14.49 46.78
N THR A 184 -2.31 -14.75 45.68
CA THR A 184 -1.70 -15.12 44.41
C THR A 184 -2.26 -14.28 43.27
N ASP A 185 -1.42 -13.96 42.29
CA ASP A 185 -1.84 -13.24 41.09
C ASP A 185 -2.53 -14.18 40.07
N ALA A 186 -2.85 -13.67 38.88
CA ALA A 186 -3.52 -14.43 37.83
C ALA A 186 -2.71 -15.66 37.36
N PHE A 187 -1.39 -15.69 37.55
CA PHE A 187 -0.53 -16.81 37.18
C PHE A 187 -0.18 -17.72 38.36
N GLU A 188 -0.83 -17.52 39.52
CA GLU A 188 -0.58 -18.21 40.78
C GLU A 188 0.81 -17.90 41.39
N ARG A 189 1.43 -16.78 41.00
CA ARG A 189 2.64 -16.29 41.67
C ARG A 189 2.30 -15.80 43.07
N PRO A 190 3.15 -16.05 44.08
CA PRO A 190 3.05 -15.38 45.38
C PRO A 190 2.89 -13.88 45.19
N ALA A 191 1.93 -13.30 45.90
CA ALA A 191 1.55 -11.91 45.72
C ALA A 191 1.11 -11.25 47.03
N SER A 192 1.12 -9.92 46.97
CA SER A 192 0.65 -9.04 48.02
C SER A 192 -0.49 -8.14 47.51
N THR A 193 -1.57 -8.07 48.27
CA THR A 193 -2.76 -7.28 47.92
C THR A 193 -2.85 -6.01 48.76
N TRP A 194 -2.88 -4.85 48.10
CA TRP A 194 -3.14 -3.57 48.75
C TRP A 194 -4.64 -3.32 48.87
N LYS A 195 -5.10 -2.90 50.06
CA LYS A 195 -6.50 -2.58 50.34
C LYS A 195 -6.64 -1.22 51.00
N TYR A 196 -7.61 -0.42 50.56
CA TYR A 196 -8.05 0.76 51.27
C TYR A 196 -9.44 0.51 51.85
N LYS A 197 -9.53 0.51 53.19
CA LYS A 197 -10.69 0.01 53.95
C LYS A 197 -10.97 -1.45 53.57
N ASN A 198 -12.05 -1.69 52.85
CA ASN A 198 -12.47 -3.00 52.37
C ASN A 198 -12.37 -3.12 50.84
N ALA A 199 -11.97 -2.05 50.14
CA ALA A 199 -11.80 -2.06 48.70
C ALA A 199 -10.38 -2.52 48.36
N GLU A 200 -10.27 -3.45 47.43
CA GLU A 200 -9.00 -3.82 46.83
C GLU A 200 -8.50 -2.70 45.92
N ILE A 201 -7.25 -2.31 46.10
CA ILE A 201 -6.54 -1.39 45.21
C ILE A 201 -5.94 -2.21 44.06
N GLY A 202 -5.31 -3.33 44.39
CA GLY A 202 -4.72 -4.26 43.43
C GLY A 202 -3.91 -5.35 44.13
N THR A 203 -3.63 -6.42 43.38
CA THR A 203 -2.77 -7.54 43.77
C THR A 203 -1.54 -7.52 42.89
N TYR A 204 -0.36 -7.62 43.49
CA TYR A 204 0.93 -7.48 42.80
C TYR A 204 1.80 -8.67 43.17
N ALA A 205 2.36 -9.35 42.17
CA ALA A 205 3.29 -10.45 42.38
C ALA A 205 4.49 -9.98 43.22
N ASP A 206 4.89 -10.84 44.15
CA ASP A 206 6.12 -10.68 44.89
C ASP A 206 7.32 -10.91 43.96
N GLU A 207 8.48 -10.39 44.33
CA GLU A 207 9.70 -10.55 43.55
C GLU A 207 10.17 -12.01 43.61
N ALA A 208 10.42 -12.61 42.44
CA ALA A 208 10.92 -13.97 42.36
C ALA A 208 12.37 -14.04 42.83
N ASP A 209 12.76 -15.16 43.43
CA ASP A 209 14.15 -15.41 43.84
C ASP A 209 15.05 -15.60 42.61
N LEU A 210 14.50 -16.21 41.55
CA LEU A 210 15.15 -16.35 40.24
C LEU A 210 14.13 -16.18 39.12
N THR A 211 14.59 -15.63 38.00
CA THR A 211 13.81 -15.49 36.78
C THR A 211 14.64 -15.94 35.58
N TYR A 212 14.04 -16.74 34.70
CA TYR A 212 14.62 -17.19 33.44
C TYR A 212 13.66 -16.94 32.27
N THR A 213 14.20 -16.73 31.06
CA THR A 213 13.42 -16.50 29.83
C THR A 213 13.73 -17.53 28.74
N ASP A 214 14.63 -18.46 29.06
CA ASP A 214 15.25 -19.42 28.17
C ASP A 214 15.17 -20.80 28.80
N GLU A 215 15.41 -21.83 27.99
CA GLU A 215 15.50 -23.20 28.49
C GLU A 215 16.61 -23.34 29.55
N THR A 216 16.22 -23.74 30.77
CA THR A 216 17.11 -23.73 31.93
C THR A 216 17.23 -25.11 32.56
N LYS A 217 18.46 -25.51 32.88
CA LYS A 217 18.72 -26.79 33.57
C LYS A 217 18.33 -26.69 35.04
N ILE A 218 17.68 -27.72 35.57
CA ILE A 218 17.37 -27.83 37.01
C ILE A 218 18.62 -27.68 37.89
N GLY A 219 19.77 -28.21 37.46
CA GLY A 219 21.03 -28.06 38.19
C GLY A 219 21.53 -26.61 38.28
N THR A 220 21.11 -25.74 37.35
CA THR A 220 21.35 -24.30 37.38
C THR A 220 20.50 -23.65 38.46
N ILE A 221 19.18 -23.92 38.49
CA ILE A 221 18.26 -23.44 39.54
C ILE A 221 18.78 -23.80 40.93
N TYR A 222 19.18 -25.05 41.14
CA TYR A 222 19.80 -25.50 42.39
C TYR A 222 21.02 -24.65 42.80
N THR A 223 21.87 -24.33 41.82
CA THR A 223 23.12 -23.60 42.05
C THR A 223 22.85 -22.12 42.31
N ASP A 224 21.93 -21.52 41.57
CA ASP A 224 21.61 -20.09 41.64
C ASP A 224 20.84 -19.76 42.93
N LEU A 225 19.97 -20.66 43.40
CA LEU A 225 19.34 -20.57 44.73
C LEU A 225 20.35 -20.80 45.87
N GLY A 226 21.55 -21.31 45.58
CA GLY A 226 22.57 -21.58 46.59
C GLY A 226 22.21 -22.73 47.55
N LEU A 227 21.40 -23.69 47.08
CA LEU A 227 20.92 -24.79 47.92
C LEU A 227 22.07 -25.68 48.40
N SER A 228 21.98 -26.13 49.65
CA SER A 228 22.90 -27.12 50.23
C SER A 228 22.43 -28.55 49.99
N ASP A 229 21.12 -28.78 50.03
CA ASP A 229 20.45 -30.06 49.83
C ASP A 229 19.44 -29.94 48.67
N GLY A 230 19.06 -31.07 48.08
CA GLY A 230 18.09 -31.07 46.98
C GLY A 230 16.65 -31.05 47.50
N ILE A 231 15.73 -30.52 46.69
CA ILE A 231 14.29 -30.46 47.00
C ILE A 231 13.59 -31.59 46.25
N ASP A 232 12.79 -32.40 46.96
CA ASP A 232 12.02 -33.50 46.37
C ASP A 232 10.90 -32.95 45.48
N ASN A 233 10.59 -33.63 44.37
CA ASN A 233 9.49 -33.22 43.49
C ASN A 233 8.14 -33.04 44.21
N ALA A 234 7.90 -33.73 45.33
CA ALA A 234 6.69 -33.60 46.13
C ALA A 234 6.55 -32.21 46.80
N ASP A 235 7.68 -31.53 47.01
CA ASP A 235 7.77 -30.20 47.60
C ASP A 235 7.95 -29.11 46.53
N VAL A 236 7.83 -29.48 45.24
CA VAL A 236 7.84 -28.56 44.10
C VAL A 236 6.43 -28.40 43.53
N THR A 237 5.97 -27.16 43.47
CA THR A 237 4.69 -26.79 42.82
C THR A 237 4.98 -26.09 41.50
N LEU A 238 4.41 -26.57 40.40
CA LEU A 238 4.51 -25.92 39.08
C LEU A 238 3.15 -25.37 38.64
N TYR A 239 3.10 -24.09 38.31
CA TYR A 239 2.01 -23.47 37.58
C TYR A 239 2.46 -23.13 36.17
N VAL A 240 1.67 -23.52 35.16
CA VAL A 240 1.86 -23.11 33.77
C VAL A 240 0.65 -22.28 33.39
N ASP A 241 0.85 -21.01 33.07
CA ASP A 241 -0.20 -20.04 32.74
C ASP A 241 -1.31 -20.01 33.81
N GLY A 242 -0.97 -20.03 35.11
CA GLY A 242 -1.94 -20.03 36.22
C GLY A 242 -2.67 -21.37 36.43
N ARG A 243 -2.26 -22.45 35.75
CA ARG A 243 -2.80 -23.79 35.94
C ARG A 243 -1.77 -24.70 36.61
N LEU A 244 -2.18 -25.33 37.71
CA LEU A 244 -1.39 -26.35 38.40
C LEU A 244 -1.05 -27.50 37.44
N THR A 245 0.24 -27.80 37.32
CA THR A 245 0.81 -28.79 36.41
C THR A 245 1.76 -29.71 37.18
N ALA A 246 1.82 -30.98 36.79
CA ALA A 246 2.69 -31.94 37.45
C ALA A 246 4.16 -31.65 37.15
N PHE A 247 4.99 -31.65 38.18
CA PHE A 247 6.45 -31.54 38.06
C PHE A 247 7.11 -32.85 38.52
N PRO A 248 7.62 -33.70 37.60
CA PRO A 248 8.04 -35.06 37.94
C PRO A 248 9.53 -35.17 38.33
N ASN A 249 10.22 -34.05 38.61
CA ASN A 249 11.66 -34.02 38.81
C ASN A 249 12.04 -33.38 40.14
N ASP A 250 13.10 -33.87 40.76
CA ASP A 250 13.68 -33.26 41.97
C ASP A 250 14.60 -32.09 41.58
N ILE A 251 14.70 -31.06 42.43
CA ILE A 251 15.66 -29.97 42.25
C ILE A 251 17.00 -30.38 42.87
N VAL A 252 17.89 -30.91 42.04
CA VAL A 252 19.17 -31.49 42.49
C VAL A 252 20.37 -30.99 41.71
N LYS A 253 21.51 -30.92 42.42
CA LYS A 253 22.80 -30.51 41.86
C LYS A 253 23.19 -31.33 40.63
N GLY A 254 23.54 -30.64 39.56
CA GLY A 254 24.04 -31.25 38.32
C GLY A 254 22.98 -31.94 37.46
N SER A 255 21.70 -31.83 37.80
CA SER A 255 20.61 -32.27 36.91
C SER A 255 20.71 -31.57 35.56
N ARG A 256 20.52 -32.35 34.49
CA ARG A 256 20.54 -31.89 33.09
C ARG A 256 19.15 -31.79 32.48
N VAL A 257 18.10 -32.10 33.27
CA VAL A 257 16.73 -31.92 32.83
C VAL A 257 16.45 -30.42 32.72
N GLU A 258 15.78 -30.05 31.64
CA GLU A 258 15.49 -28.68 31.26
C GLU A 258 14.03 -28.32 31.57
N VAL A 259 13.81 -27.08 32.00
CA VAL A 259 12.53 -26.47 32.38
C VAL A 259 12.44 -25.06 31.78
N GLY A 260 11.25 -24.48 31.69
CA GLY A 260 11.03 -23.24 30.94
C GLY A 260 11.14 -23.46 29.43
N GLY A 261 11.64 -22.47 28.70
CA GLY A 261 11.89 -22.55 27.26
C GLY A 261 12.05 -21.16 26.65
N GLU A 262 12.46 -21.09 25.39
CA GLU A 262 12.68 -19.84 24.68
C GLU A 262 11.43 -18.95 24.72
N GLY A 263 11.56 -17.74 25.26
CA GLY A 263 10.48 -16.76 25.32
C GLY A 263 9.38 -17.08 26.33
N VAL A 264 9.64 -18.01 27.26
CA VAL A 264 8.77 -18.34 28.39
C VAL A 264 9.38 -17.77 29.65
N LEU A 265 8.62 -16.94 30.37
CA LEU A 265 9.01 -16.46 31.69
C LEU A 265 8.89 -17.62 32.69
N LEU A 266 9.99 -17.98 33.34
CA LEU A 266 10.04 -18.93 34.44
C LEU A 266 10.46 -18.17 35.71
N ASP A 267 9.50 -17.89 36.58
CA ASP A 267 9.73 -17.33 37.90
C ASP A 267 9.84 -18.46 38.94
N VAL A 268 10.83 -18.37 39.82
CA VAL A 268 11.11 -19.34 40.88
C VAL A 268 10.99 -18.65 42.23
N TYR A 269 10.19 -19.25 43.12
CA TYR A 269 9.99 -18.79 44.49
C TYR A 269 10.37 -19.91 45.45
N TYR A 270 11.31 -19.67 46.35
CA TYR A 270 11.82 -20.62 47.32
C TYR A 270 11.45 -20.19 48.74
N ASP A 271 10.77 -21.06 49.48
CA ASP A 271 10.48 -20.89 50.90
C ASP A 271 11.53 -21.67 51.70
N ASP A 272 12.49 -20.95 52.30
CA ASP A 272 13.60 -21.53 53.05
C ASP A 272 13.18 -22.10 54.41
N GLU A 273 12.08 -21.62 54.99
CA GLU A 273 11.52 -22.13 56.25
C GLU A 273 10.79 -23.46 56.03
N ALA A 274 10.05 -23.58 54.92
CA ALA A 274 9.31 -24.77 54.55
C ALA A 274 10.11 -25.78 53.72
N ASP A 275 11.23 -25.37 53.13
CA ASP A 275 12.04 -26.11 52.14
C ASP A 275 11.20 -26.53 50.91
N THR A 276 10.38 -25.61 50.41
CA THR A 276 9.47 -25.84 49.27
C THR A 276 9.73 -24.85 48.14
N LEU A 277 9.40 -25.24 46.92
CA LEU A 277 9.69 -24.44 45.73
C LEU A 277 8.45 -24.29 44.82
N THR A 278 8.15 -23.07 44.41
CA THR A 278 7.09 -22.77 43.44
C THR A 278 7.70 -22.28 42.14
N LEU A 279 7.45 -22.99 41.05
CA LEU A 279 7.79 -22.62 39.68
C LEU A 279 6.54 -22.05 39.00
N VAL A 280 6.67 -20.90 38.34
CA VAL A 280 5.61 -20.35 37.51
C VAL A 280 6.13 -20.09 36.10
N GLU A 281 5.60 -20.85 35.14
CA GLU A 281 5.84 -20.64 33.70
C GLU A 281 4.71 -19.79 33.11
N VAL A 282 5.05 -18.63 32.54
CA VAL A 282 4.13 -17.77 31.78
C VAL A 282 4.56 -17.77 30.32
N ASN A 283 3.71 -18.32 29.47
CA ASN A 283 3.95 -18.39 28.04
C ASN A 283 3.49 -17.12 27.33
N THR A 284 4.26 -16.74 26.31
CA THR A 284 3.90 -15.67 25.38
C THR A 284 3.19 -16.26 24.17
N TYR A 285 2.06 -15.65 23.83
CA TYR A 285 1.21 -15.98 22.69
C TYR A 285 1.21 -14.81 21.70
N VAL A 286 0.82 -15.06 20.46
CA VAL A 286 0.70 -14.07 19.38
C VAL A 286 -0.70 -14.11 18.77
N GLY A 287 -1.21 -12.94 18.41
CA GLY A 287 -2.48 -12.78 17.70
C GLY A 287 -2.52 -11.47 16.94
N GLN A 288 -3.43 -11.37 15.98
CA GLN A 288 -3.67 -10.14 15.23
C GLN A 288 -4.87 -9.40 15.81
N VAL A 289 -4.83 -8.07 15.89
CA VAL A 289 -5.99 -7.28 16.32
C VAL A 289 -7.05 -7.25 15.21
N ALA A 290 -8.15 -7.99 15.41
CA ALA A 290 -9.27 -8.02 14.48
C ALA A 290 -10.11 -6.74 14.50
N ALA A 291 -10.28 -6.15 15.68
CA ALA A 291 -11.10 -4.95 15.86
C ALA A 291 -10.72 -4.16 17.12
N VAL A 292 -10.87 -2.84 17.02
CA VAL A 292 -10.76 -1.90 18.14
C VAL A 292 -12.15 -1.34 18.47
N ARG A 293 -12.53 -1.34 19.74
CA ARG A 293 -13.83 -0.87 20.23
C ARG A 293 -13.61 0.26 21.21
N ALA A 294 -14.13 1.44 20.87
CA ALA A 294 -14.08 2.60 21.76
C ALA A 294 -14.93 2.38 23.02
N ALA A 295 -14.57 3.10 24.09
CA ALA A 295 -15.33 3.10 25.33
C ALA A 295 -16.78 3.56 25.11
N SER A 296 -17.69 3.00 25.90
CA SER A 296 -19.10 3.36 25.99
C SER A 296 -19.46 3.79 27.42
N THR A 297 -20.73 4.14 27.67
CA THR A 297 -21.18 4.43 29.04
C THR A 297 -21.19 3.21 29.97
N THR A 298 -21.05 2.00 29.42
CA THR A 298 -21.18 0.73 30.15
C THR A 298 -19.98 -0.19 30.01
N THR A 299 -19.01 0.14 29.15
CA THR A 299 -17.83 -0.70 28.88
C THR A 299 -16.65 0.20 28.56
N ASP A 300 -15.47 -0.17 29.02
CA ASP A 300 -14.24 0.51 28.62
C ASP A 300 -13.85 0.17 27.18
N ALA A 301 -12.83 0.84 26.67
CA ALA A 301 -12.29 0.55 25.34
C ALA A 301 -11.60 -0.82 25.37
N TYR A 302 -11.73 -1.60 24.30
CA TYR A 302 -11.13 -2.93 24.22
C TYR A 302 -10.79 -3.32 22.79
N VAL A 303 -9.91 -4.31 22.66
CA VAL A 303 -9.58 -4.96 21.39
C VAL A 303 -10.07 -6.41 21.35
N VAL A 304 -10.30 -6.88 20.14
CA VAL A 304 -10.64 -8.27 19.82
C VAL A 304 -9.51 -8.85 18.99
N LEU A 305 -8.99 -10.02 19.37
CA LEU A 305 -7.96 -10.72 18.61
C LEU A 305 -8.58 -11.68 17.60
N ASP A 306 -7.99 -11.74 16.40
CA ASP A 306 -8.09 -12.89 15.51
C ASP A 306 -7.02 -13.90 15.92
N VAL A 307 -7.50 -15.09 16.29
CA VAL A 307 -6.68 -16.24 16.68
C VAL A 307 -7.10 -17.49 15.89
N SER A 308 -7.78 -17.28 14.75
CA SER A 308 -8.35 -18.33 13.92
C SER A 308 -7.31 -19.15 13.16
N ASP A 309 -6.14 -18.57 12.89
CA ASP A 309 -4.97 -19.27 12.33
C ASP A 309 -4.37 -20.28 13.32
N THR A 310 -4.76 -20.21 14.59
CA THR A 310 -4.28 -21.05 15.71
C THR A 310 -2.76 -21.03 15.92
N PHE A 311 -2.05 -20.00 15.44
CA PHE A 311 -0.58 -20.00 15.40
C PHE A 311 0.06 -20.18 16.78
N THR A 312 -0.48 -19.59 17.83
CA THR A 312 -0.15 -19.96 19.21
C THR A 312 -1.37 -20.06 20.10
N ASN A 313 -2.59 -20.04 19.56
CA ASN A 313 -3.82 -19.98 20.36
C ASN A 313 -3.78 -20.98 21.54
N PRO A 314 -4.10 -20.55 22.78
CA PRO A 314 -4.01 -21.39 23.98
C PRO A 314 -5.08 -22.51 24.05
N GLY A 315 -5.77 -22.82 22.95
CA GLY A 315 -6.82 -23.83 22.83
C GLY A 315 -8.19 -23.37 23.35
N VAL A 316 -8.37 -22.05 23.55
CA VAL A 316 -9.58 -21.45 24.10
C VAL A 316 -9.95 -20.16 23.35
N ASN A 317 -11.19 -19.71 23.54
CA ASN A 317 -11.55 -18.34 23.18
C ASN A 317 -10.89 -17.40 24.19
N VAL A 318 -9.94 -16.59 23.71
CA VAL A 318 -9.12 -15.71 24.55
C VAL A 318 -9.87 -14.47 25.07
N GLY A 319 -11.06 -14.19 24.54
CA GLY A 319 -11.87 -13.04 24.94
C GLY A 319 -11.34 -11.71 24.41
N ASN A 320 -11.73 -10.62 25.09
CA ASN A 320 -11.34 -9.26 24.76
C ASN A 320 -10.27 -8.76 25.73
N TYR A 321 -9.49 -7.76 25.33
CA TYR A 321 -8.53 -7.09 26.19
C TYR A 321 -8.83 -5.60 26.28
N GLU A 322 -9.04 -5.07 27.49
CA GLU A 322 -9.37 -3.66 27.72
C GLU A 322 -8.13 -2.79 27.52
N THR A 323 -8.14 -1.91 26.50
CA THR A 323 -7.00 -1.07 26.11
C THR A 323 -7.39 -0.01 25.07
N THR A 324 -6.54 1.00 24.89
CA THR A 324 -6.62 2.02 23.84
C THR A 324 -5.41 2.04 22.91
N ASP A 325 -4.44 1.14 23.12
CA ASP A 325 -3.08 1.35 22.65
C ASP A 325 -2.76 0.69 21.30
N PHE A 326 -3.69 -0.09 20.75
CA PHE A 326 -3.51 -0.86 19.51
C PHE A 326 -4.49 -0.46 18.41
N ALA A 327 -4.07 -0.67 17.17
CA ALA A 327 -4.85 -0.49 15.96
C ALA A 327 -5.31 -1.84 15.38
N LYS A 328 -6.26 -1.79 14.44
CA LYS A 328 -6.64 -2.97 13.65
C LYS A 328 -5.44 -3.47 12.85
N ASP A 329 -5.30 -4.78 12.74
CA ASP A 329 -4.26 -5.51 12.02
C ASP A 329 -2.87 -5.49 12.70
N ASP A 330 -2.72 -4.85 13.86
CA ASP A 330 -1.52 -4.95 14.69
C ASP A 330 -1.27 -6.40 15.12
N ILE A 331 -0.01 -6.83 15.05
CA ILE A 331 0.44 -8.11 15.59
C ILE A 331 0.92 -7.88 17.02
N VAL A 332 0.27 -8.55 17.98
CA VAL A 332 0.51 -8.37 19.40
C VAL A 332 0.96 -9.67 20.07
N ALA A 333 1.93 -9.53 20.97
CA ALA A 333 2.31 -10.54 21.94
C ALA A 333 1.41 -10.41 23.17
N TYR A 334 0.88 -11.52 23.70
CA TYR A 334 0.01 -11.50 24.88
C TYR A 334 0.24 -12.71 25.80
N THR A 335 -0.11 -12.55 27.07
CA THR A 335 -0.10 -13.64 28.06
C THR A 335 -1.52 -13.97 28.48
N TYR A 336 -1.81 -15.25 28.73
CA TYR A 336 -3.18 -15.71 29.04
C TYR A 336 -3.19 -16.55 30.31
N SER A 337 -4.09 -16.26 31.26
CA SER A 337 -4.25 -17.03 32.47
C SER A 337 -5.35 -18.11 32.35
N PHE A 338 -5.07 -19.28 32.94
CA PHE A 338 -6.01 -20.38 33.13
C PHE A 338 -6.50 -20.50 34.58
N LYS A 339 -6.12 -19.59 35.46
CA LYS A 339 -6.53 -19.61 36.87
C LYS A 339 -8.05 -19.57 36.97
N SER A 340 -8.59 -20.37 37.88
CA SER A 340 -10.03 -20.51 38.02
C SER A 340 -10.65 -19.19 38.52
N GLY A 341 -11.50 -18.57 37.69
CA GLY A 341 -12.10 -17.27 37.99
C GLY A 341 -11.42 -16.08 37.32
N GLU A 342 -10.22 -16.28 36.77
CA GLU A 342 -9.39 -15.25 36.12
C GLU A 342 -8.90 -15.78 34.75
N LYS A 343 -9.82 -16.35 33.97
CA LYS A 343 -9.50 -16.88 32.63
C LYS A 343 -9.57 -15.78 31.58
N CYS A 344 -8.50 -15.03 31.41
CA CYS A 344 -8.43 -13.90 30.51
C CYS A 344 -6.99 -13.60 30.07
N ILE A 345 -6.88 -12.67 29.12
CA ILE A 345 -5.62 -12.05 28.73
C ILE A 345 -5.16 -11.12 29.87
N GLU A 346 -3.94 -11.33 30.36
CA GLU A 346 -3.37 -10.56 31.48
C GLU A 346 -2.47 -9.41 31.01
N SER A 347 -1.82 -9.58 29.87
CA SER A 347 -0.95 -8.55 29.28
C SER A 347 -0.95 -8.62 27.77
N MET A 348 -0.70 -7.49 27.12
CA MET A 348 -0.58 -7.36 25.68
C MET A 348 0.44 -6.27 25.33
N ALA A 349 1.27 -6.52 24.33
CA ALA A 349 2.23 -5.57 23.78
C ALA A 349 2.33 -5.75 22.27
N LEU A 350 2.69 -4.68 21.54
CA LEU A 350 2.98 -4.78 20.11
C LEU A 350 4.25 -5.64 19.93
N ALA A 351 4.19 -6.63 19.03
CA ALA A 351 5.34 -7.47 18.75
C ALA A 351 6.38 -6.68 17.94
N GLU A 352 7.66 -6.81 18.28
CA GLU A 352 8.73 -6.14 17.54
C GLU A 352 8.87 -6.78 16.16
N LYS A 353 8.89 -5.98 15.09
CA LYS A 353 8.93 -6.48 13.71
C LYS A 353 10.31 -6.29 13.07
N VAL A 354 10.83 -7.37 12.49
CA VAL A 354 12.07 -7.39 11.70
C VAL A 354 11.76 -7.81 10.27
N THR A 355 12.07 -6.96 9.30
CA THR A 355 11.85 -7.23 7.85
C THR A 355 13.17 -7.55 7.14
N GLY A 356 13.17 -8.54 6.26
CA GLY A 356 14.25 -8.76 5.29
C GLY A 356 14.24 -10.14 4.64
N THR A 357 15.22 -10.43 3.79
CA THR A 357 15.33 -11.73 3.12
C THR A 357 15.70 -12.84 4.10
N MET A 358 14.97 -13.96 4.07
CA MET A 358 15.26 -15.14 4.89
C MET A 358 16.32 -16.03 4.23
N SER A 359 17.41 -16.31 4.95
CA SER A 359 18.51 -17.13 4.42
C SER A 359 18.54 -18.57 4.96
N THR A 360 18.13 -18.79 6.21
CA THR A 360 18.12 -20.14 6.81
C THR A 360 16.94 -20.34 7.77
N TYR A 361 16.57 -21.60 7.98
CA TYR A 361 15.63 -22.02 9.03
C TYR A 361 16.03 -23.40 9.57
N THR A 362 15.52 -23.77 10.75
CA THR A 362 15.72 -25.11 11.33
C THR A 362 14.40 -25.87 11.45
N THR A 363 14.47 -27.21 11.46
CA THR A 363 13.32 -28.09 11.66
C THR A 363 12.77 -28.06 13.09
N THR A 364 13.47 -27.39 14.01
CA THR A 364 13.07 -27.21 15.41
C THR A 364 12.48 -25.84 15.69
N GLY A 365 12.48 -24.93 14.71
CA GLY A 365 11.95 -23.57 14.84
C GLY A 365 13.04 -22.53 15.06
N SER A 366 13.55 -21.97 13.97
CA SER A 366 14.34 -20.75 13.96
C SER A 366 14.38 -20.20 12.54
N VAL A 367 14.60 -18.90 12.38
CA VAL A 367 14.77 -18.23 11.08
C VAL A 367 15.96 -17.28 11.13
N THR A 368 16.67 -17.13 10.02
CA THR A 368 17.72 -16.12 9.88
C THR A 368 17.28 -15.09 8.86
N VAL A 369 17.17 -13.83 9.30
CA VAL A 369 16.75 -12.69 8.48
C VAL A 369 17.82 -11.61 8.58
N ASN A 370 18.25 -11.07 7.43
CA ASN A 370 19.37 -10.12 7.33
C ASN A 370 20.65 -10.58 8.07
N GLY A 371 20.91 -11.89 8.06
CA GLY A 371 22.07 -12.48 8.72
C GLY A 371 21.98 -12.62 10.25
N THR A 372 20.88 -12.19 10.88
CA THR A 372 20.61 -12.39 12.31
C THR A 372 19.71 -13.60 12.50
N LYS A 373 20.14 -14.54 13.35
CA LYS A 373 19.35 -15.72 13.69
C LYS A 373 18.40 -15.42 14.85
N TYR A 374 17.14 -15.76 14.69
CA TYR A 374 16.11 -15.68 15.70
C TYR A 374 15.64 -17.10 16.02
N GLU A 375 15.89 -17.56 17.25
CA GLU A 375 15.28 -18.80 17.75
C GLU A 375 13.77 -18.55 17.96
N ALA A 376 12.94 -19.55 17.68
CA ALA A 376 11.51 -19.42 17.86
C ALA A 376 11.12 -19.48 19.34
N ASN A 377 10.10 -18.72 19.73
CA ASN A 377 9.44 -18.86 21.01
C ASN A 377 8.91 -20.31 21.17
N LYS A 378 8.93 -20.86 22.39
CA LYS A 378 8.48 -22.23 22.70
C LYS A 378 7.11 -22.57 22.12
N LYS A 379 6.15 -21.64 22.18
CA LYS A 379 4.78 -21.86 21.65
C LYS A 379 4.72 -21.79 20.11
N SER A 380 5.62 -21.02 19.51
CA SER A 380 5.66 -20.76 18.07
C SER A 380 6.56 -21.73 17.30
N ALA A 381 7.49 -22.42 17.97
CA ALA A 381 8.56 -23.21 17.35
C ALA A 381 8.08 -24.21 16.29
N ALA A 382 7.05 -24.99 16.58
CA ALA A 382 6.52 -25.97 15.63
C ALA A 382 5.86 -25.32 14.41
N ASN A 383 5.11 -24.24 14.61
CA ASN A 383 4.42 -23.54 13.53
C ASN A 383 5.40 -22.77 12.65
N ILE A 384 6.39 -22.11 13.23
CA ILE A 384 7.48 -21.46 12.49
C ILE A 384 8.28 -22.50 11.69
N ALA A 385 8.62 -23.66 12.27
CA ALA A 385 9.34 -24.72 11.54
C ALA A 385 8.56 -25.24 10.33
N GLY A 386 7.25 -25.40 10.47
CA GLY A 386 6.37 -25.80 9.38
C GLY A 386 6.24 -24.71 8.30
N PHE A 387 5.94 -23.48 8.71
CA PHE A 387 5.69 -22.35 7.83
C PHE A 387 6.94 -21.89 7.09
N ALA A 388 8.09 -21.75 7.76
CA ALA A 388 9.34 -21.29 7.13
C ALA A 388 9.80 -22.18 5.96
N SER A 389 9.35 -23.44 5.91
CA SER A 389 9.65 -24.35 4.80
C SER A 389 8.89 -24.03 3.50
N THR A 390 7.78 -23.29 3.58
CA THR A 390 6.92 -22.95 2.43
C THR A 390 7.14 -21.54 1.90
N VAL A 391 8.00 -20.76 2.55
CA VAL A 391 8.24 -19.35 2.23
C VAL A 391 9.13 -19.19 0.98
N ASP A 392 8.78 -18.23 0.13
CA ASP A 392 9.69 -17.74 -0.93
C ASP A 392 10.82 -16.91 -0.30
N LYS A 393 12.05 -17.40 -0.45
CA LYS A 393 13.24 -16.83 0.21
C LYS A 393 13.85 -15.67 -0.55
N SER A 394 13.38 -15.41 -1.77
CA SER A 394 13.80 -14.26 -2.57
C SER A 394 13.04 -12.98 -2.21
N LYS A 395 11.90 -13.12 -1.52
CA LYS A 395 11.09 -12.00 -1.04
C LYS A 395 11.43 -11.68 0.42
N ASP A 396 11.15 -10.45 0.83
CA ASP A 396 11.29 -10.06 2.23
C ASP A 396 10.22 -10.77 3.08
N VAL A 397 10.63 -11.18 4.29
CA VAL A 397 9.77 -11.76 5.32
C VAL A 397 9.73 -10.83 6.53
N ASP A 398 8.59 -10.82 7.22
CA ASP A 398 8.42 -10.11 8.49
C ASP A 398 8.45 -11.13 9.65
N VAL A 399 9.45 -11.01 10.53
CA VAL A 399 9.55 -11.80 11.76
C VAL A 399 9.13 -10.93 12.92
N TYR A 400 8.14 -11.38 13.68
CA TYR A 400 7.65 -10.71 14.87
C TYR A 400 8.24 -11.38 16.10
N LEU A 401 8.83 -10.59 17.01
CA LEU A 401 9.54 -11.04 18.19
C LEU A 401 8.74 -10.82 19.47
N ASP A 402 8.94 -11.68 20.46
CA ASP A 402 8.53 -11.40 21.84
C ASP A 402 9.45 -10.37 22.52
N ALA A 403 9.09 -9.99 23.75
CA ALA A 403 9.85 -9.04 24.55
C ALA A 403 11.28 -9.51 24.92
N TYR A 404 11.60 -10.79 24.69
CA TYR A 404 12.90 -11.39 25.00
C TYR A 404 13.74 -11.62 23.72
N GLY A 405 13.20 -11.30 22.54
CA GLY A 405 13.90 -11.38 21.25
C GLY A 405 13.71 -12.70 20.49
N TYR A 406 12.77 -13.56 20.90
CA TYR A 406 12.47 -14.82 20.21
C TYR A 406 11.35 -14.66 19.19
N GLY A 407 11.43 -15.39 18.07
CA GLY A 407 10.43 -15.34 17.00
C GLY A 407 9.08 -15.90 17.44
N LEU A 408 8.06 -15.03 17.48
CA LEU A 408 6.67 -15.36 17.77
C LEU A 408 5.86 -15.70 16.53
N TYR A 409 6.07 -14.99 15.42
CA TYR A 409 5.30 -15.14 14.19
C TYR A 409 6.17 -14.80 12.98
N VAL A 410 5.93 -15.48 11.87
CA VAL A 410 6.58 -15.18 10.59
C VAL A 410 5.46 -14.92 9.59
N ASP A 411 5.46 -13.73 9.02
CA ASP A 411 4.58 -13.31 7.93
C ASP A 411 5.41 -13.24 6.65
N ALA A 412 5.02 -14.00 5.64
CA ALA A 412 5.76 -14.12 4.40
C ALA A 412 4.87 -14.61 3.27
N ASP A 413 5.25 -14.28 2.04
CA ASP A 413 4.60 -14.84 0.86
C ASP A 413 4.94 -16.33 0.72
N THR A 414 3.90 -17.14 0.58
CA THR A 414 3.98 -18.59 0.41
C THR A 414 3.37 -19.04 -0.93
N SER A 415 2.97 -18.07 -1.77
CA SER A 415 2.35 -18.33 -3.06
C SER A 415 3.31 -19.08 -3.96
N VAL A 416 2.84 -20.20 -4.50
CA VAL A 416 3.60 -20.96 -5.49
C VAL A 416 3.50 -20.20 -6.81
N GLU A 417 4.64 -19.75 -7.33
CA GLU A 417 4.71 -19.02 -8.58
C GLU A 417 4.78 -19.97 -9.78
N TYR A 418 4.24 -19.53 -10.92
CA TYR A 418 4.18 -20.34 -12.14
C TYR A 418 4.87 -19.64 -13.31
N ALA A 419 5.46 -20.42 -14.20
CA ALA A 419 6.07 -19.94 -15.43
C ALA A 419 5.94 -20.98 -16.54
N VAL A 420 6.14 -20.56 -17.79
CA VAL A 420 6.25 -21.48 -18.93
C VAL A 420 7.73 -21.68 -19.25
N ILE A 421 8.17 -22.94 -19.36
CA ILE A 421 9.56 -23.23 -19.68
C ILE A 421 9.79 -23.18 -21.20
N LEU A 422 10.67 -22.29 -21.64
CA LEU A 422 10.93 -21.97 -23.05
C LEU A 422 12.18 -22.69 -23.60
N ALA A 423 13.18 -22.86 -22.76
CA ALA A 423 14.46 -23.47 -23.09
C ALA A 423 15.11 -24.06 -21.83
N TYR A 424 15.92 -25.10 -22.00
CA TYR A 424 16.67 -25.73 -20.93
C TYR A 424 18.07 -26.10 -21.42
N GLU A 425 19.07 -25.87 -20.57
CA GLU A 425 20.44 -26.32 -20.74
C GLU A 425 20.88 -27.03 -19.46
N ALA A 426 21.31 -28.29 -19.59
CA ALA A 426 21.78 -29.07 -18.46
C ALA A 426 23.05 -28.47 -17.86
N GLY A 427 23.15 -28.51 -16.53
CA GLY A 427 24.34 -28.08 -15.81
C GLY A 427 25.57 -28.93 -16.18
N ASN A 428 26.74 -28.40 -15.87
CA ASN A 428 28.01 -29.07 -16.07
C ASN A 428 28.83 -29.04 -14.76
N THR A 429 30.10 -29.45 -14.79
CA THR A 429 30.94 -29.50 -13.58
C THR A 429 31.32 -28.12 -13.01
N LEU A 430 31.15 -27.05 -13.79
CA LEU A 430 31.51 -25.68 -13.45
C LEU A 430 30.31 -24.76 -13.28
N ASP A 431 29.22 -25.02 -14.02
CA ASP A 431 28.03 -24.15 -14.03
C ASP A 431 26.77 -24.95 -13.69
N ASN A 432 25.87 -24.30 -12.94
CA ASN A 432 24.52 -24.80 -12.70
C ASN A 432 23.72 -24.88 -14.01
N GLY A 433 22.70 -25.73 -14.03
CA GLY A 433 21.78 -25.79 -15.15
C GLY A 433 21.07 -24.45 -15.35
N ARG A 434 20.61 -24.19 -16.57
CA ARG A 434 19.88 -22.95 -16.90
C ARG A 434 18.57 -23.25 -17.58
N ALA A 435 17.54 -22.47 -17.25
CA ALA A 435 16.27 -22.48 -17.97
C ALA A 435 15.97 -21.07 -18.47
N LYS A 436 15.26 -20.96 -19.60
CA LYS A 436 14.59 -19.72 -19.98
C LYS A 436 13.11 -19.87 -19.63
N LEU A 437 12.61 -19.01 -18.73
CA LEU A 437 11.23 -19.02 -18.26
C LEU A 437 10.49 -17.81 -18.82
N LEU A 438 9.22 -17.98 -19.18
CA LEU A 438 8.23 -16.93 -19.39
C LEU A 438 7.37 -16.84 -18.13
N PHE A 439 7.49 -15.76 -17.39
CA PHE A 439 6.75 -15.53 -16.17
C PHE A 439 5.31 -15.07 -16.47
N THR A 440 4.46 -15.16 -15.45
CA THR A 440 3.05 -14.75 -15.49
C THR A 440 2.84 -13.27 -15.83
N ASP A 441 3.84 -12.41 -15.61
CA ASP A 441 3.85 -11.01 -16.01
C ASP A 441 4.22 -10.77 -17.49
N GLY A 442 4.50 -11.84 -18.25
CA GLY A 442 4.87 -11.79 -19.67
C GLY A 442 6.36 -11.58 -19.92
N THR A 443 7.18 -11.42 -18.89
CA THR A 443 8.63 -11.27 -19.04
C THR A 443 9.30 -12.63 -19.24
N ALA A 444 10.35 -12.67 -20.07
CA ALA A 444 11.12 -13.88 -20.30
C ALA A 444 12.58 -13.71 -19.84
N LYS A 445 13.04 -14.56 -18.92
CA LYS A 445 14.39 -14.48 -18.31
C LYS A 445 15.12 -15.82 -18.39
N VAL A 446 16.45 -15.78 -18.51
CA VAL A 446 17.31 -16.94 -18.27
C VAL A 446 17.65 -16.99 -16.78
N VAL A 447 17.42 -18.13 -16.15
CA VAL A 447 17.58 -18.36 -14.71
C VAL A 447 18.55 -19.51 -14.45
N ASN A 448 19.25 -19.44 -13.32
CA ASN A 448 20.07 -20.55 -12.82
C ASN A 448 19.18 -21.52 -12.03
N ILE A 449 19.46 -22.82 -12.15
CA ILE A 449 18.68 -23.89 -11.54
C ILE A 449 19.43 -24.44 -10.33
N ASP A 450 18.77 -24.42 -9.17
CA ASP A 450 19.16 -25.19 -7.97
C ASP A 450 18.73 -26.66 -8.15
N LYS A 451 17.42 -26.87 -8.35
CA LYS A 451 16.85 -28.19 -8.65
C LYS A 451 15.80 -28.09 -9.74
N ILE A 452 15.74 -29.11 -10.58
CA ILE A 452 14.69 -29.26 -11.58
C ILE A 452 14.12 -30.67 -11.51
N GLY A 453 12.81 -30.79 -11.76
CA GLY A 453 12.15 -32.08 -11.94
C GLY A 453 12.71 -32.87 -13.14
N THR A 454 12.12 -34.03 -13.42
CA THR A 454 12.57 -34.89 -14.53
C THR A 454 12.39 -34.16 -15.86
N VAL A 455 13.49 -33.85 -16.54
CA VAL A 455 13.48 -33.24 -17.89
C VAL A 455 13.40 -34.33 -18.96
N ALA A 456 12.65 -34.09 -20.03
CA ALA A 456 12.56 -34.98 -21.18
C ALA A 456 13.90 -35.08 -21.94
N ASP A 457 14.24 -36.27 -22.45
CA ASP A 457 15.47 -36.49 -23.23
C ASP A 457 15.54 -35.60 -24.48
N ASN A 458 14.38 -35.29 -25.08
CA ASN A 458 14.24 -34.32 -26.14
C ASN A 458 13.35 -33.17 -25.67
N PHE A 459 13.96 -32.16 -25.05
CA PHE A 459 13.27 -31.01 -24.47
C PHE A 459 12.32 -30.31 -25.46
N ASP A 460 12.70 -30.19 -26.74
CA ASP A 460 11.89 -29.50 -27.76
C ASP A 460 10.66 -30.31 -28.23
N SER A 461 10.49 -31.56 -27.76
CA SER A 461 9.30 -32.38 -28.05
C SER A 461 8.35 -32.42 -26.86
N LEU A 462 7.07 -32.13 -27.11
CA LEU A 462 6.01 -32.24 -26.11
C LEU A 462 5.97 -33.66 -25.54
N THR A 463 6.35 -33.80 -24.28
CA THR A 463 6.51 -35.10 -23.61
C THR A 463 5.74 -35.07 -22.30
N GLY A 464 4.75 -35.95 -22.15
CA GLY A 464 3.94 -35.98 -20.92
C GLY A 464 4.72 -36.47 -19.70
N ASP A 465 4.33 -35.99 -18.52
CA ASP A 465 4.90 -36.32 -17.21
C ASP A 465 6.42 -36.00 -17.05
N GLN A 466 7.02 -35.25 -17.99
CA GLN A 466 8.41 -34.82 -17.97
C GLN A 466 8.50 -33.37 -18.44
N ILE A 467 9.39 -32.58 -17.84
CA ILE A 467 9.61 -31.19 -18.22
C ILE A 467 10.14 -31.12 -19.66
N SER A 468 9.36 -30.51 -20.52
CA SER A 468 9.60 -30.25 -21.93
C SER A 468 9.15 -28.83 -22.28
N LYS A 469 9.47 -28.38 -23.49
CA LYS A 469 9.15 -27.04 -23.96
C LYS A 469 7.65 -26.77 -23.91
N TRP A 470 7.28 -25.56 -23.48
CA TRP A 470 5.90 -25.07 -23.34
C TRP A 470 5.14 -25.58 -22.11
N ASP A 471 5.73 -26.44 -21.30
CA ASP A 471 5.12 -26.87 -20.05
C ASP A 471 5.00 -25.70 -19.07
N ILE A 472 3.92 -25.70 -18.31
CA ILE A 472 3.79 -24.83 -17.15
C ILE A 472 4.51 -25.52 -16.00
N VAL A 473 5.45 -24.82 -15.42
CA VAL A 473 6.23 -25.24 -14.26
C VAL A 473 5.87 -24.35 -13.07
N SER A 474 5.84 -24.94 -11.88
CA SER A 474 5.93 -24.17 -10.65
C SER A 474 7.40 -23.90 -10.34
N TYR A 475 7.68 -22.78 -9.69
CA TYR A 475 9.01 -22.47 -9.23
C TYR A 475 9.03 -21.79 -7.86
N SER A 476 10.13 -21.97 -7.15
CA SER A 476 10.52 -21.15 -6.01
C SER A 476 11.96 -20.71 -6.15
N VAL A 477 12.30 -19.57 -5.58
CA VAL A 477 13.63 -18.97 -5.67
C VAL A 477 14.28 -19.00 -4.29
N ASN A 478 15.54 -19.43 -4.25
CA ASN A 478 16.32 -19.42 -3.02
C ASN A 478 17.02 -18.06 -2.83
N SER A 479 17.71 -17.87 -1.71
CA SER A 479 18.40 -16.61 -1.39
C SER A 479 19.58 -16.27 -2.30
N ASP A 480 20.02 -17.22 -3.15
CA ASP A 480 21.14 -17.06 -4.10
C ASP A 480 20.64 -16.78 -5.54
N ASP A 481 19.36 -16.41 -5.71
CA ASP A 481 18.68 -16.22 -7.00
C ASP A 481 18.63 -17.49 -7.88
N GLU A 482 18.64 -18.68 -7.28
CA GLU A 482 18.55 -19.96 -7.99
C GLU A 482 17.17 -20.61 -7.86
N TYR A 483 16.73 -21.26 -8.94
CA TYR A 483 15.35 -21.69 -9.11
C TYR A 483 15.19 -23.19 -8.85
N ASN A 484 14.19 -23.52 -8.04
CA ASN A 484 13.67 -24.87 -7.87
C ASN A 484 12.44 -25.03 -8.76
N ILE A 485 12.56 -25.78 -9.86
CA ILE A 485 11.54 -25.87 -10.92
C ILE A 485 10.89 -27.26 -10.91
N GLN A 486 9.56 -27.31 -10.86
CA GLN A 486 8.79 -28.56 -10.94
C GLN A 486 7.71 -28.47 -12.01
N LEU A 487 7.42 -29.60 -12.65
CA LEU A 487 6.36 -29.69 -13.64
C LEU A 487 4.99 -29.48 -12.98
N ALA A 488 4.19 -28.56 -13.49
CA ALA A 488 2.84 -28.27 -13.00
C ALA A 488 1.76 -28.75 -13.98
N ALA A 489 1.96 -28.53 -15.28
CA ALA A 489 1.09 -29.02 -16.34
C ALA A 489 1.84 -29.28 -17.66
N ASP A 490 1.41 -30.33 -18.35
CA ASP A 490 1.98 -30.76 -19.64
C ASP A 490 1.39 -29.98 -20.82
N ALA A 491 2.27 -29.46 -21.65
CA ALA A 491 1.95 -28.92 -22.94
C ALA A 491 1.48 -30.03 -23.87
N ASN A 492 0.39 -29.75 -24.57
CA ASN A 492 -0.11 -30.63 -25.61
C ASN A 492 -0.27 -29.84 -26.91
N ALA A 493 -0.10 -30.52 -28.04
CA ALA A 493 -0.49 -29.91 -29.30
C ALA A 493 -2.00 -29.62 -29.22
N GLY A 494 -2.43 -28.39 -29.53
CA GLY A 494 -3.85 -28.01 -29.55
C GLY A 494 -4.67 -28.67 -30.67
N ASN A 495 -4.56 -30.00 -30.80
CA ASN A 495 -4.73 -30.90 -31.94
C ASN A 495 -5.69 -30.48 -33.08
N GLN A 496 -5.39 -30.98 -34.29
CA GLN A 496 -5.96 -30.58 -35.57
C GLN A 496 -7.50 -30.65 -35.64
N GLY A 497 -8.11 -29.53 -36.08
CA GLY A 497 -9.56 -29.33 -36.22
C GLY A 497 -10.00 -28.18 -35.32
N GLY A 498 -10.86 -27.27 -35.80
CA GLY A 498 -11.14 -25.95 -35.19
C GLY A 498 -11.88 -25.94 -33.83
N ALA A 499 -11.49 -26.80 -32.90
CA ALA A 499 -12.10 -26.97 -31.57
C ALA A 499 -11.42 -26.13 -30.47
N PHE A 500 -10.22 -25.55 -30.69
CA PHE A 500 -9.63 -24.60 -29.73
C PHE A 500 -10.09 -23.18 -30.01
N GLU A 501 -10.76 -22.57 -29.02
CA GLU A 501 -11.21 -21.19 -29.04
C GLU A 501 -11.19 -20.62 -27.62
N LEU A 502 -10.37 -19.58 -27.43
CA LEU A 502 -10.46 -18.64 -26.32
C LEU A 502 -11.20 -17.42 -26.85
N LYS A 503 -12.36 -17.09 -26.28
CA LYS A 503 -13.12 -15.89 -26.67
C LYS A 503 -12.91 -14.80 -25.63
N SER A 504 -12.60 -13.59 -26.09
CA SER A 504 -12.46 -12.42 -25.23
C SER A 504 -13.72 -12.22 -24.37
N GLY A 505 -13.52 -11.98 -23.07
CA GLY A 505 -14.58 -11.80 -22.08
C GLY A 505 -15.36 -13.07 -21.71
N SER A 506 -15.04 -14.24 -22.27
CA SER A 506 -15.76 -15.49 -21.96
C SER A 506 -15.12 -16.22 -20.79
N ASN A 507 -15.94 -16.60 -19.81
CA ASN A 507 -15.55 -17.44 -18.69
C ASN A 507 -15.51 -18.95 -19.06
N THR A 508 -15.76 -19.27 -20.32
CA THR A 508 -15.68 -20.63 -20.86
C THR A 508 -14.81 -20.64 -22.10
N TYR A 509 -14.04 -21.71 -22.28
CA TYR A 509 -13.25 -21.92 -23.49
C TYR A 509 -13.29 -23.38 -23.90
N SER A 510 -12.99 -23.63 -25.17
CA SER A 510 -12.92 -24.98 -25.69
C SER A 510 -11.46 -25.44 -25.78
N ILE A 511 -11.14 -26.50 -25.02
CA ILE A 511 -9.88 -27.23 -25.14
C ILE A 511 -10.11 -28.58 -25.79
N VAL A 512 -9.11 -29.06 -26.53
CA VAL A 512 -9.13 -30.40 -27.12
C VAL A 512 -9.07 -31.45 -26.00
N SER A 513 -9.74 -32.59 -26.16
CA SER A 513 -9.82 -33.69 -25.19
C SER A 513 -8.46 -34.22 -24.65
N GLY A 514 -7.33 -33.85 -25.25
CA GLY A 514 -5.97 -34.19 -24.80
C GLY A 514 -5.28 -33.11 -23.97
N ASN A 515 -5.76 -31.86 -23.99
CA ASN A 515 -5.15 -30.73 -23.30
C ASN A 515 -5.68 -30.64 -21.86
N LYS A 516 -5.39 -31.68 -21.09
CA LYS A 516 -5.80 -31.78 -19.69
C LYS A 516 -5.10 -30.71 -18.85
N ALA A 517 -5.78 -30.28 -17.80
CA ALA A 517 -5.16 -29.48 -16.76
C ALA A 517 -4.37 -30.40 -15.82
N ASN A 518 -3.10 -30.06 -15.59
CA ASN A 518 -2.20 -30.65 -14.59
C ASN A 518 -1.70 -32.09 -14.87
N ILE A 519 -0.58 -32.46 -14.24
CA ILE A 519 0.15 -33.75 -14.39
C ILE A 519 -0.34 -34.94 -13.53
N THR A 520 -1.62 -34.99 -13.17
CA THR A 520 -2.09 -36.02 -12.21
C THR A 520 -2.40 -37.37 -12.86
N SER A 521 -2.29 -38.47 -12.10
CA SER A 521 -2.53 -39.86 -12.56
C SER A 521 -3.91 -40.11 -13.19
N ALA A 522 -4.87 -39.21 -12.93
CA ALA A 522 -6.12 -39.09 -13.65
C ALA A 522 -6.28 -37.62 -14.09
N GLY A 523 -5.46 -37.18 -15.05
CA GLY A 523 -5.32 -35.77 -15.45
C GLY A 523 -6.67 -35.02 -15.46
N LYS A 524 -6.66 -33.82 -14.86
CA LYS A 524 -7.87 -33.05 -14.59
C LYS A 524 -8.28 -32.27 -15.83
N THR A 525 -9.49 -31.75 -15.85
CA THR A 525 -9.95 -30.91 -16.96
C THR A 525 -10.71 -29.73 -16.42
N THR A 526 -10.45 -28.56 -16.98
CA THR A 526 -11.28 -27.38 -16.82
C THR A 526 -11.52 -26.75 -18.19
N TYR A 527 -12.69 -26.13 -18.32
CA TYR A 527 -13.11 -25.35 -19.49
C TYR A 527 -13.48 -23.93 -19.05
N PHE A 528 -13.07 -23.54 -17.84
CA PHE A 528 -13.48 -22.31 -17.19
C PHE A 528 -12.26 -21.44 -16.91
N ALA A 529 -12.45 -20.12 -17.03
CA ALA A 529 -11.52 -19.08 -16.64
C ALA A 529 -12.29 -17.95 -15.97
N ASP A 530 -11.63 -17.13 -15.17
CA ASP A 530 -12.25 -16.06 -14.40
C ASP A 530 -11.44 -14.75 -14.47
N GLY A 531 -11.72 -13.83 -13.55
CA GLY A 531 -11.04 -12.53 -13.49
C GLY A 531 -9.59 -12.58 -13.03
N GLU A 532 -9.12 -13.72 -12.48
CA GLU A 532 -7.77 -13.89 -11.95
C GLU A 532 -6.92 -14.84 -12.81
N THR A 533 -7.53 -15.59 -13.73
CA THR A 533 -6.76 -16.43 -14.64
C THR A 533 -5.77 -15.59 -15.44
N ILE A 534 -4.55 -16.13 -15.65
CA ILE A 534 -3.50 -15.52 -16.47
C ILE A 534 -3.37 -16.25 -17.81
N LEU A 535 -3.41 -15.50 -18.93
CA LEU A 535 -3.15 -16.01 -20.27
C LEU A 535 -1.78 -15.53 -20.76
N LEU A 536 -0.90 -16.49 -21.01
CA LEU A 536 0.40 -16.28 -21.63
C LEU A 536 0.35 -16.69 -23.10
N VAL A 537 0.75 -15.78 -23.98
CA VAL A 537 0.81 -16.04 -25.42
C VAL A 537 2.24 -15.89 -25.91
N ALA A 538 2.73 -16.91 -26.60
CA ALA A 538 3.94 -16.82 -27.40
C ALA A 538 3.56 -16.78 -28.89
N ASP A 539 3.77 -15.64 -29.54
CA ASP A 539 3.53 -15.50 -30.98
C ASP A 539 4.75 -16.00 -31.76
N THR A 540 4.56 -17.12 -32.46
CA THR A 540 5.55 -17.77 -33.34
C THR A 540 5.10 -17.75 -34.80
N SER A 541 4.13 -16.90 -35.15
CA SER A 541 3.56 -16.85 -36.50
C SER A 541 4.55 -16.37 -37.57
N ASP A 542 5.56 -15.58 -37.18
CA ASP A 542 6.74 -15.28 -37.99
C ASP A 542 7.90 -16.20 -37.57
N PRO A 543 8.37 -17.13 -38.42
CA PRO A 543 9.44 -18.08 -38.08
C PRO A 543 10.76 -17.45 -37.61
N GLY A 544 10.98 -16.15 -37.87
CA GLY A 544 12.17 -15.42 -37.44
C GLY A 544 11.99 -14.61 -36.15
N LYS A 545 10.79 -14.60 -35.56
CA LYS A 545 10.46 -13.78 -34.39
C LYS A 545 9.61 -14.55 -33.39
N MET A 546 9.85 -14.29 -32.12
CA MET A 546 9.06 -14.81 -31.02
C MET A 546 8.81 -13.67 -30.04
N THR A 547 7.55 -13.29 -29.88
CA THR A 547 7.12 -12.25 -28.94
C THR A 547 6.21 -12.86 -27.88
N PHE A 548 6.22 -12.28 -26.69
CA PHE A 548 5.44 -12.75 -25.55
C PHE A 548 4.44 -11.68 -25.12
N SER A 549 3.24 -12.12 -24.77
CA SER A 549 2.20 -11.29 -24.19
C SER A 549 1.61 -11.99 -22.97
N ALA A 550 1.29 -11.23 -21.93
CA ALA A 550 0.54 -11.71 -20.77
C ALA A 550 -0.73 -10.89 -20.62
N TYR A 551 -1.81 -11.56 -20.25
CA TYR A 551 -3.09 -10.93 -19.99
C TYR A 551 -3.64 -11.50 -18.68
N GLU A 552 -4.09 -10.63 -17.79
CA GLU A 552 -4.70 -11.01 -16.50
C GLU A 552 -6.21 -10.78 -16.56
N GLY A 553 -6.97 -11.84 -16.30
CA GLY A 553 -8.43 -11.85 -16.33
C GLY A 553 -9.05 -11.91 -17.73
N ILE A 554 -10.13 -12.69 -17.86
CA ILE A 554 -10.82 -12.96 -19.15
C ILE A 554 -11.27 -11.70 -19.92
N SER A 555 -11.42 -10.54 -19.27
CA SER A 555 -11.81 -9.28 -19.91
C SER A 555 -10.67 -8.65 -20.74
N ALA A 556 -9.41 -8.87 -20.35
CA ALA A 556 -8.25 -8.31 -21.03
C ALA A 556 -7.75 -9.21 -22.17
N TRP A 557 -8.17 -10.48 -22.18
CA TRP A 557 -7.63 -11.47 -23.09
C TRP A 557 -8.15 -11.30 -24.53
N PRO A 558 -7.30 -11.49 -25.54
CA PRO A 558 -7.71 -11.51 -26.94
C PRO A 558 -8.54 -12.77 -27.26
N THR A 559 -9.32 -12.72 -28.34
CA THR A 559 -9.92 -13.94 -28.90
C THR A 559 -8.85 -14.70 -29.69
N ILE A 560 -8.50 -15.91 -29.27
CA ILE A 560 -7.55 -16.78 -29.97
C ILE A 560 -8.28 -17.99 -30.52
N LYS A 561 -8.16 -18.21 -31.83
CA LYS A 561 -8.84 -19.28 -32.55
C LYS A 561 -7.89 -20.04 -33.46
N HIS A 562 -8.08 -21.36 -33.51
CA HIS A 562 -7.40 -22.21 -34.48
C HIS A 562 -8.08 -22.21 -35.85
N ASN A 563 -7.31 -21.99 -36.92
CA ASN A 563 -7.80 -21.88 -38.31
C ASN A 563 -7.58 -23.15 -39.15
N GLY A 564 -7.38 -24.31 -38.52
CA GLY A 564 -7.12 -25.59 -39.18
C GLY A 564 -5.63 -25.88 -39.46
N GLY A 565 -5.25 -27.16 -39.61
CA GLY A 565 -3.85 -27.61 -39.71
C GLY A 565 -3.22 -27.92 -38.35
N ASN A 566 -1.88 -27.95 -38.24
CA ASN A 566 -1.20 -28.23 -36.98
C ASN A 566 -1.25 -27.00 -36.05
N ALA A 567 -1.96 -27.12 -34.92
CA ALA A 567 -2.02 -26.10 -33.88
C ALA A 567 -0.66 -25.95 -33.17
N GLY A 568 -0.44 -24.78 -32.57
CA GLY A 568 0.64 -24.60 -31.60
C GLY A 568 0.33 -25.35 -30.29
N ALA A 569 1.33 -25.42 -29.42
CA ALA A 569 1.17 -25.94 -28.07
C ALA A 569 0.15 -25.12 -27.26
N VAL A 570 -0.63 -25.80 -26.44
CA VAL A 570 -1.50 -25.19 -25.44
C VAL A 570 -1.33 -25.97 -24.14
N THR A 571 -1.18 -25.23 -23.04
CA THR A 571 -0.99 -25.78 -21.70
C THR A 571 -1.96 -25.11 -20.75
N VAL A 572 -2.62 -25.89 -19.90
CA VAL A 572 -3.58 -25.37 -18.92
C VAL A 572 -3.16 -25.87 -17.54
N PHE A 573 -3.01 -24.95 -16.60
CA PHE A 573 -2.78 -25.26 -15.20
C PHE A 573 -3.91 -24.68 -14.35
N MET A 574 -4.34 -25.44 -13.36
CA MET A 574 -5.38 -25.09 -12.42
C MET A 574 -4.91 -25.48 -11.02
N ASP A 575 -4.81 -24.52 -10.11
CA ASP A 575 -4.47 -24.76 -8.72
C ASP A 575 -5.68 -25.28 -7.93
N SER A 576 -6.13 -26.49 -8.28
CA SER A 576 -7.26 -27.15 -7.62
C SER A 576 -7.04 -28.65 -7.45
N THR A 577 -7.67 -29.18 -6.40
CA THR A 577 -7.75 -30.61 -6.13
C THR A 577 -8.82 -31.34 -6.96
N SER A 578 -9.78 -30.64 -7.58
CA SER A 578 -10.89 -31.18 -8.39
C SER A 578 -10.92 -30.67 -9.83
N SER A 579 -11.65 -31.36 -10.73
CA SER A 579 -11.92 -30.87 -12.09
C SER A 579 -13.02 -29.79 -12.08
N GLY A 580 -12.93 -28.83 -13.00
CA GLY A 580 -13.99 -27.85 -13.27
C GLY A 580 -13.83 -26.51 -12.55
N ASP A 581 -12.79 -26.33 -11.74
CA ASP A 581 -12.45 -25.01 -11.21
C ASP A 581 -11.79 -24.15 -12.31
N PRO A 582 -11.87 -22.81 -12.23
CA PRO A 582 -11.21 -21.94 -13.20
C PRO A 582 -9.72 -22.23 -13.32
N ALA A 583 -9.18 -22.12 -14.54
CA ALA A 583 -7.73 -22.21 -14.74
C ALA A 583 -7.01 -21.10 -13.95
N THR A 584 -5.77 -21.37 -13.54
CA THR A 584 -4.87 -20.39 -12.93
C THR A 584 -3.97 -19.77 -14.00
N VAL A 585 -3.36 -20.61 -14.84
CA VAL A 585 -2.52 -20.17 -15.95
C VAL A 585 -2.87 -20.95 -17.21
N ILE A 586 -3.05 -20.23 -18.32
CA ILE A 586 -3.21 -20.80 -19.66
C ILE A 586 -2.05 -20.29 -20.51
N PHE A 587 -1.34 -21.21 -21.17
CA PHE A 587 -0.33 -20.88 -22.16
C PHE A 587 -0.79 -21.26 -23.57
N VAL A 588 -0.55 -20.39 -24.54
CA VAL A 588 -0.83 -20.62 -25.96
C VAL A 588 0.36 -20.23 -26.82
N GLU A 589 0.85 -21.18 -27.61
CA GLU A 589 1.72 -20.90 -28.74
C GLU A 589 0.86 -20.47 -29.94
N LYS A 590 0.79 -19.17 -30.21
CA LYS A 590 0.11 -18.63 -31.38
C LYS A 590 1.02 -18.76 -32.60
N ASN A 591 0.87 -19.87 -33.34
CA ASN A 591 1.59 -20.10 -34.58
C ASN A 591 0.85 -19.55 -35.81
N ALA A 592 1.41 -19.73 -37.02
CA ALA A 592 0.83 -19.23 -38.28
C ALA A 592 -0.55 -19.83 -38.67
N LYS A 593 -1.05 -20.83 -37.93
CA LYS A 593 -2.38 -21.44 -38.10
C LYS A 593 -3.39 -20.98 -37.05
N MET A 594 -3.01 -20.05 -36.19
CA MET A 594 -3.90 -19.42 -35.22
C MET A 594 -4.12 -17.95 -35.57
N SER A 595 -5.34 -17.47 -35.35
CA SER A 595 -5.66 -16.05 -35.34
C SER A 595 -5.82 -15.59 -33.91
N MET A 596 -5.33 -14.40 -33.64
CA MET A 596 -5.51 -13.69 -32.39
C MET A 596 -6.14 -12.35 -32.74
N SER A 597 -7.31 -12.07 -32.17
CA SER A 597 -7.96 -10.76 -32.26
C SER A 597 -7.00 -9.72 -31.69
N SER A 598 -7.06 -8.48 -32.17
CA SER A 598 -6.35 -7.42 -31.44
C SER A 598 -6.98 -7.32 -30.05
N ASP A 599 -6.12 -7.07 -29.07
CA ASP A 599 -6.49 -6.56 -27.75
C ASP A 599 -7.02 -5.12 -27.86
N ASN A 600 -6.54 -4.39 -28.85
CA ASN A 600 -7.03 -3.07 -29.24
C ASN A 600 -8.41 -3.20 -29.92
N LYS A 601 -9.45 -2.60 -29.34
CA LYS A 601 -10.82 -2.53 -29.90
C LYS A 601 -11.18 -1.16 -30.47
N ASP A 602 -10.18 -0.37 -30.84
CA ASP A 602 -10.37 0.95 -31.42
C ASP A 602 -11.08 0.84 -32.77
N VAL A 603 -11.95 1.82 -33.02
CA VAL A 603 -12.52 2.12 -34.33
C VAL A 603 -11.74 3.29 -34.90
N ILE A 604 -11.11 3.09 -36.06
CA ILE A 604 -10.28 4.12 -36.69
C ILE A 604 -10.90 4.51 -38.03
N TYR A 605 -11.23 5.79 -38.17
CA TYR A 605 -11.51 6.39 -39.47
C TYR A 605 -10.20 6.85 -40.11
N VAL A 606 -9.82 6.28 -41.24
CA VAL A 606 -8.60 6.61 -41.98
C VAL A 606 -8.98 7.48 -43.17
N LYS A 607 -8.39 8.68 -43.31
CA LYS A 607 -8.52 9.50 -44.51
C LYS A 607 -7.65 8.89 -45.61
N GLY A 608 -8.26 8.47 -46.72
CA GLY A 608 -7.55 7.86 -47.83
C GLY A 608 -6.57 8.83 -48.49
N SER A 609 -5.39 8.33 -48.86
CA SER A 609 -4.36 9.17 -49.51
C SER A 609 -3.64 8.43 -50.63
N ASN A 610 -3.33 9.16 -51.69
CA ASN A 610 -2.51 8.69 -52.82
C ASN A 610 -1.04 9.14 -52.71
N VAL A 611 -0.64 9.72 -51.57
CA VAL A 611 0.75 10.06 -51.29
C VAL A 611 1.60 8.78 -51.25
N GLY A 612 2.79 8.84 -51.82
CA GLY A 612 3.72 7.71 -51.88
C GLY A 612 4.27 7.29 -50.52
N LYS A 613 5.07 6.22 -50.50
CA LYS A 613 5.70 5.69 -49.28
C LYS A 613 6.66 6.71 -48.64
N SER A 614 6.64 6.78 -47.32
CA SER A 614 7.65 7.42 -46.47
C SER A 614 8.69 6.39 -46.02
N TYR A 615 9.88 6.87 -45.63
CA TYR A 615 10.95 6.02 -45.11
C TYR A 615 11.70 6.68 -43.95
N THR A 616 11.96 5.94 -42.87
CA THR A 616 12.95 6.32 -41.85
C THR A 616 13.84 5.13 -41.49
N THR A 617 15.05 5.39 -40.99
CA THR A 617 15.98 4.34 -40.53
C THR A 617 15.39 3.49 -39.41
N ALA A 618 14.53 4.07 -38.55
CA ALA A 618 13.87 3.36 -37.46
C ALA A 618 12.70 2.49 -37.93
N LEU A 619 11.87 3.01 -38.86
CA LEU A 619 10.58 2.40 -39.21
C LEU A 619 10.63 1.52 -40.47
N GLY A 620 11.55 1.74 -41.39
CA GLY A 620 11.51 1.14 -42.74
C GLY A 620 10.61 1.92 -43.69
N GLU A 621 10.11 1.28 -44.76
CA GLU A 621 9.10 1.87 -45.67
C GLU A 621 7.69 1.77 -45.05
N TYR A 622 6.91 2.85 -45.08
CA TYR A 622 5.54 2.90 -44.55
C TYR A 622 4.69 3.93 -45.30
N TYR A 623 3.35 3.85 -45.18
CA TYR A 623 2.44 4.94 -45.56
C TYR A 623 1.97 5.69 -44.32
N GLU A 624 1.68 6.99 -44.45
CA GLU A 624 1.22 7.85 -43.35
C GLU A 624 -0.14 8.47 -43.72
N TYR A 625 -1.09 8.43 -42.80
CA TYR A 625 -2.46 8.88 -43.01
C TYR A 625 -2.94 9.73 -41.84
N ASP A 626 -3.65 10.80 -42.15
CA ASP A 626 -4.53 11.46 -41.18
C ASP A 626 -5.68 10.51 -40.84
N ALA A 627 -5.95 10.34 -39.56
CA ALA A 627 -6.94 9.41 -39.07
C ALA A 627 -7.58 9.89 -37.77
N PHE A 628 -8.68 9.25 -37.39
CA PHE A 628 -9.34 9.48 -36.12
C PHE A 628 -9.48 8.16 -35.40
N VAL A 629 -8.79 8.02 -34.27
CA VAL A 629 -8.86 6.84 -33.41
C VAL A 629 -9.89 7.14 -32.33
N ASN A 630 -11.02 6.41 -32.34
CA ASN A 630 -12.18 6.66 -31.47
C ASN A 630 -12.59 8.15 -31.46
N GLY A 631 -12.63 8.77 -32.64
CA GLY A 631 -12.98 10.18 -32.81
C GLY A 631 -11.88 11.21 -32.51
N THR A 632 -10.70 10.80 -32.04
CA THR A 632 -9.58 11.72 -31.76
C THR A 632 -8.64 11.81 -32.97
N GLU A 633 -8.41 13.02 -33.48
CA GLU A 633 -7.52 13.26 -34.63
C GLU A 633 -6.06 12.88 -34.31
N THR A 634 -5.46 12.13 -35.22
CA THR A 634 -4.07 11.68 -35.14
C THR A 634 -3.54 11.32 -36.53
N THR A 635 -2.29 10.88 -36.59
CA THR A 635 -1.71 10.23 -37.78
C THR A 635 -1.45 8.77 -37.49
N ILE A 636 -1.85 7.88 -38.38
CA ILE A 636 -1.46 6.46 -38.32
C ILE A 636 -0.45 6.15 -39.42
N LYS A 637 0.37 5.12 -39.18
CA LYS A 637 1.34 4.59 -40.15
C LYS A 637 1.00 3.17 -40.48
N THR A 638 1.12 2.77 -41.74
CA THR A 638 0.79 1.41 -42.18
C THR A 638 1.96 0.79 -42.92
N ASP A 639 2.05 -0.54 -42.88
CA ASP A 639 3.05 -1.26 -43.65
C ASP A 639 2.75 -1.21 -45.17
N THR A 640 3.66 -1.75 -45.97
CA THR A 640 3.52 -1.71 -47.43
C THR A 640 2.41 -2.62 -47.99
N ALA A 641 1.82 -3.50 -47.17
CA ALA A 641 0.73 -4.39 -47.57
C ALA A 641 -0.66 -3.76 -47.33
N HIS A 642 -0.76 -2.75 -46.46
CA HIS A 642 -2.02 -2.14 -46.03
C HIS A 642 -2.11 -0.66 -46.44
N GLN A 643 -2.20 -0.40 -47.75
CA GLN A 643 -2.37 0.96 -48.29
C GLN A 643 -3.85 1.37 -48.35
N PHE A 644 -4.19 2.53 -47.79
CA PHE A 644 -5.53 3.13 -47.84
C PHE A 644 -5.60 4.25 -48.90
N THR A 645 -6.13 3.96 -50.08
CA THR A 645 -6.29 4.97 -51.15
C THR A 645 -7.61 5.74 -51.08
N ASN A 646 -8.60 5.20 -50.36
CA ASN A 646 -9.91 5.80 -50.12
C ASN A 646 -10.16 5.84 -48.61
N ASP A 647 -11.06 6.71 -48.18
CA ASP A 647 -11.46 6.77 -46.78
C ASP A 647 -12.03 5.43 -46.33
N ALA A 648 -11.63 4.98 -45.15
CA ALA A 648 -12.00 3.68 -44.62
C ALA A 648 -12.28 3.75 -43.13
N LEU A 649 -13.18 2.89 -42.68
CA LEU A 649 -13.39 2.61 -41.26
C LEU A 649 -12.80 1.23 -40.98
N ILE A 650 -11.87 1.15 -40.03
CA ILE A 650 -11.28 -0.11 -39.57
C ILE A 650 -11.62 -0.35 -38.10
N TYR A 651 -11.71 -1.61 -37.72
CA TYR A 651 -11.94 -2.03 -36.35
C TYR A 651 -10.90 -3.07 -35.93
N GLY A 652 -10.46 -2.98 -34.68
CA GLY A 652 -9.49 -3.90 -34.12
C GLY A 652 -8.11 -3.81 -34.79
N PRO A 653 -7.46 -2.63 -34.80
CA PRO A 653 -6.16 -2.45 -35.45
C PRO A 653 -5.07 -3.27 -34.74
N ARG A 654 -4.13 -3.79 -35.52
CA ARG A 654 -2.94 -4.49 -35.03
C ARG A 654 -1.70 -3.72 -35.38
N TYR A 655 -0.94 -3.33 -34.36
CA TYR A 655 0.32 -2.63 -34.53
C TYR A 655 1.49 -3.57 -34.26
N ASN A 656 2.59 -3.37 -34.97
CA ASN A 656 3.87 -3.98 -34.58
C ASN A 656 4.55 -3.14 -33.49
N GLU A 657 5.69 -3.62 -32.98
CA GLU A 657 6.51 -2.95 -31.96
C GLU A 657 6.96 -1.52 -32.31
N LYS A 658 6.80 -1.08 -33.58
CA LYS A 658 7.16 0.25 -34.07
C LYS A 658 5.95 1.15 -34.30
N GLU A 659 4.79 0.79 -33.76
CA GLU A 659 3.51 1.50 -33.93
C GLU A 659 3.06 1.60 -35.40
N ILE A 660 3.53 0.69 -36.26
CA ILE A 660 3.06 0.58 -37.64
C ILE A 660 1.90 -0.41 -37.66
N LEU A 661 0.77 0.02 -38.21
CA LEU A 661 -0.40 -0.81 -38.45
C LEU A 661 -0.07 -1.88 -39.49
N THR A 662 -0.19 -3.14 -39.07
CA THR A 662 0.13 -4.35 -39.85
C THR A 662 -1.09 -5.22 -40.12
N GLY A 663 -2.27 -4.78 -39.71
CA GLY A 663 -3.54 -5.44 -39.96
C GLY A 663 -4.67 -4.86 -39.12
N TYR A 664 -5.86 -5.40 -39.31
CA TYR A 664 -7.09 -5.05 -38.58
C TYR A 664 -8.03 -6.28 -38.53
N GLU A 665 -9.06 -6.24 -37.68
CA GLU A 665 -10.09 -7.29 -37.63
C GLU A 665 -11.05 -7.16 -38.80
N ASP A 666 -11.67 -5.98 -38.95
CA ASP A 666 -12.65 -5.68 -39.99
C ASP A 666 -12.31 -4.36 -40.69
N MET A 667 -12.66 -4.23 -41.97
CA MET A 667 -12.58 -2.96 -42.70
C MET A 667 -13.74 -2.76 -43.66
N VAL A 668 -14.28 -1.54 -43.69
CA VAL A 668 -15.13 -1.05 -44.78
C VAL A 668 -14.55 0.21 -45.38
N VAL A 669 -14.58 0.30 -46.71
CA VAL A 669 -14.17 1.51 -47.46
C VAL A 669 -15.42 2.35 -47.72
N LEU A 670 -15.34 3.65 -47.45
CA LEU A 670 -16.41 4.58 -47.77
C LEU A 670 -16.54 4.69 -49.29
N SER A 671 -17.71 4.31 -49.80
CA SER A 671 -17.93 4.15 -51.23
C SER A 671 -19.40 4.31 -51.56
N THR A 672 -19.70 4.72 -52.79
CA THR A 672 -21.07 4.80 -53.32
C THR A 672 -21.75 3.43 -53.47
N THR A 673 -21.03 2.34 -53.23
CA THR A 673 -21.56 0.97 -53.20
C THR A 673 -21.56 0.43 -51.78
N ALA A 674 -22.71 -0.03 -51.30
CA ALA A 674 -22.83 -0.58 -49.96
C ALA A 674 -21.90 -1.80 -49.75
N GLY A 675 -21.29 -1.90 -48.57
CA GLY A 675 -20.34 -2.96 -48.22
C GLY A 675 -20.44 -3.34 -46.74
N ASN A 676 -19.97 -4.54 -46.41
CA ASN A 676 -19.87 -5.01 -45.04
C ASN A 676 -18.64 -5.89 -44.85
N ASP A 677 -18.10 -5.86 -43.63
CA ASP A 677 -17.04 -6.75 -43.15
C ASP A 677 -17.20 -6.86 -41.63
N GLY A 678 -17.32 -8.07 -41.09
CA GLY A 678 -17.67 -8.33 -39.69
C GLY A 678 -18.81 -7.46 -39.14
N ASP A 679 -18.48 -6.58 -38.20
CA ASP A 679 -19.41 -5.63 -37.54
C ASP A 679 -19.51 -4.26 -38.25
N LEU A 680 -18.68 -4.01 -39.26
CA LEU A 680 -18.62 -2.74 -39.97
C LEU A 680 -19.49 -2.73 -41.22
N ARG A 681 -20.06 -1.56 -41.54
CA ARG A 681 -20.93 -1.34 -42.70
C ARG A 681 -20.58 -0.03 -43.39
N ASN A 682 -20.67 0.00 -44.71
CA ASN A 682 -20.66 1.22 -45.53
C ASN A 682 -21.95 1.31 -46.34
N VAL A 683 -22.58 2.49 -46.40
CA VAL A 683 -23.82 2.76 -47.16
C VAL A 683 -23.84 4.19 -47.69
N VAL A 684 -24.83 4.49 -48.55
CA VAL A 684 -25.06 5.84 -49.10
C VAL A 684 -26.42 6.37 -48.63
N GLY A 685 -26.43 7.61 -48.17
CA GLY A 685 -27.58 8.35 -47.74
C GLY A 685 -27.91 8.16 -46.27
N THR A 686 -28.32 9.25 -45.64
CA THR A 686 -28.76 9.37 -44.25
C THR A 686 -30.24 9.74 -44.19
N GLY A 687 -30.85 9.52 -43.04
CA GLY A 687 -32.22 9.91 -42.77
C GLY A 687 -32.42 10.31 -41.31
N ALA A 688 -33.28 11.31 -41.10
CA ALA A 688 -33.44 11.94 -39.79
C ALA A 688 -33.90 10.95 -38.72
N VAL A 689 -33.35 11.09 -37.51
CA VAL A 689 -33.69 10.24 -36.36
C VAL A 689 -35.16 10.38 -35.99
N LYS A 690 -35.86 9.24 -35.90
CA LYS A 690 -37.28 9.16 -35.49
C LYS A 690 -37.50 7.93 -34.62
N ASN A 691 -38.15 8.11 -33.47
CA ASN A 691 -38.48 7.04 -32.53
C ASN A 691 -37.26 6.17 -32.15
N GLU A 692 -36.15 6.81 -31.74
CA GLU A 692 -34.90 6.15 -31.31
C GLU A 692 -34.22 5.27 -32.39
N VAL A 693 -34.52 5.55 -33.66
CA VAL A 693 -33.96 4.85 -34.82
C VAL A 693 -33.48 5.88 -35.83
N VAL A 694 -32.29 5.64 -36.41
CA VAL A 694 -31.73 6.41 -37.52
C VAL A 694 -31.81 5.58 -38.81
N LYS A 695 -31.99 6.21 -39.96
CA LYS A 695 -32.03 5.51 -41.25
C LYS A 695 -30.71 5.73 -41.99
N LEU A 696 -29.94 4.67 -42.23
CA LEU A 696 -28.68 4.72 -42.97
C LEU A 696 -28.79 3.79 -44.17
N GLY A 697 -28.47 4.25 -45.37
CA GLY A 697 -28.55 3.39 -46.57
C GLY A 697 -29.96 2.92 -46.91
N GLY A 698 -30.98 3.67 -46.50
CA GLY A 698 -32.36 3.23 -46.63
C GLY A 698 -32.86 2.29 -45.52
N THR A 699 -32.00 1.85 -44.59
CA THR A 699 -32.32 0.85 -43.56
C THR A 699 -32.41 1.48 -42.16
N PRO A 700 -33.45 1.19 -41.37
CA PRO A 700 -33.57 1.66 -39.99
C PRO A 700 -32.66 0.88 -39.03
N TYR A 701 -31.88 1.59 -38.21
CA TYR A 701 -31.03 1.05 -37.16
C TYR A 701 -31.37 1.66 -35.80
N ALA A 702 -31.52 0.82 -34.79
CA ALA A 702 -31.48 1.25 -33.39
C ALA A 702 -30.02 1.49 -32.98
N TYR A 703 -29.80 2.37 -32.01
CA TYR A 703 -28.47 2.72 -31.50
C TYR A 703 -28.38 2.47 -29.99
N THR A 704 -27.16 2.38 -29.47
CA THR A 704 -26.89 2.33 -28.03
C THR A 704 -26.99 3.74 -27.41
N SER A 705 -27.14 3.84 -26.10
CA SER A 705 -27.24 5.15 -25.42
C SER A 705 -25.95 5.98 -25.50
N ASP A 706 -24.84 5.33 -25.78
CA ASP A 706 -23.47 5.85 -25.86
C ASP A 706 -22.93 5.86 -27.30
N VAL A 707 -23.81 5.80 -28.31
CA VAL A 707 -23.40 5.83 -29.73
C VAL A 707 -22.55 7.06 -30.03
N GLN A 708 -21.39 6.85 -30.64
CA GLN A 708 -20.48 7.92 -31.07
C GLN A 708 -20.78 8.30 -32.51
N VAL A 709 -20.92 9.61 -32.79
CA VAL A 709 -21.31 10.11 -34.11
C VAL A 709 -20.38 11.22 -34.55
N TYR A 710 -19.88 11.11 -35.77
CA TYR A 710 -18.94 12.06 -36.34
C TYR A 710 -19.30 12.40 -37.78
N PHE A 711 -19.17 13.68 -38.14
CA PHE A 711 -19.29 14.16 -39.51
C PHE A 711 -17.91 14.50 -40.08
N VAL A 712 -17.61 14.05 -41.29
CA VAL A 712 -16.47 14.53 -42.07
C VAL A 712 -17.00 15.61 -43.01
N ASP A 713 -16.59 16.86 -42.79
CA ASP A 713 -17.01 17.97 -43.64
C ASP A 713 -16.34 17.93 -45.03
N VAL A 714 -16.75 18.84 -45.91
CA VAL A 714 -16.23 18.95 -47.29
C VAL A 714 -14.74 19.28 -47.36
N ASP A 715 -14.20 19.90 -46.30
CA ASP A 715 -12.78 20.23 -46.17
C ASP A 715 -11.97 19.04 -45.58
N GLY A 716 -12.66 17.96 -45.19
CA GLY A 716 -12.06 16.73 -44.65
C GLY A 716 -11.83 16.76 -43.13
N ASN A 717 -12.42 17.70 -42.39
CA ASN A 717 -12.33 17.76 -40.93
C ASN A 717 -13.40 16.88 -40.27
N LEU A 718 -13.05 16.22 -39.15
CA LEU A 718 -14.03 15.44 -38.38
C LEU A 718 -14.64 16.29 -37.27
N ILE A 719 -15.96 16.24 -37.15
CA ILE A 719 -16.77 16.99 -36.20
C ILE A 719 -17.59 15.99 -35.38
N ALA A 720 -17.27 15.86 -34.10
CA ALA A 720 -18.07 15.07 -33.16
C ALA A 720 -19.46 15.72 -32.98
N SER A 721 -20.51 14.90 -32.97
CA SER A 721 -21.89 15.38 -32.93
C SER A 721 -22.81 14.36 -32.25
N ASP A 722 -24.06 14.74 -32.02
CA ASP A 722 -25.11 13.85 -31.57
C ASP A 722 -25.74 13.09 -32.75
N ILE A 723 -26.21 11.86 -32.50
CA ILE A 723 -26.99 11.07 -33.48
C ILE A 723 -28.20 11.82 -34.02
N GLY A 724 -28.80 12.71 -33.22
CA GLY A 724 -29.93 13.56 -33.62
C GLY A 724 -29.59 14.65 -34.64
N ALA A 725 -28.31 14.93 -34.88
CA ALA A 725 -27.87 15.89 -35.89
C ALA A 725 -27.89 15.33 -37.31
N ILE A 726 -28.00 14.00 -37.47
CA ILE A 726 -28.11 13.36 -38.78
C ILE A 726 -29.46 13.75 -39.41
N THR A 727 -29.40 14.45 -40.55
CA THR A 727 -30.56 14.84 -41.36
C THR A 727 -30.71 13.98 -42.60
N ASP A 728 -31.82 14.14 -43.31
CA ASP A 728 -32.06 13.45 -44.58
C ASP A 728 -31.09 13.99 -45.65
N ASP A 729 -30.20 13.13 -46.15
CA ASP A 729 -29.28 13.40 -47.25
C ASP A 729 -29.16 12.13 -48.12
N ALA A 730 -29.16 12.28 -49.44
CA ALA A 730 -29.25 11.14 -50.35
C ALA A 730 -27.89 10.64 -50.84
N ASP A 731 -26.83 11.46 -50.73
CA ASP A 731 -25.51 11.23 -51.32
C ASP A 731 -24.38 11.17 -50.30
N ASP A 732 -24.62 11.54 -49.05
CA ASP A 732 -23.69 11.33 -47.94
C ASP A 732 -23.22 9.86 -47.85
N LEU A 733 -21.90 9.69 -47.66
CA LEU A 733 -21.31 8.36 -47.47
C LEU A 733 -21.23 8.06 -45.98
N VAL A 734 -21.70 6.90 -45.55
CA VAL A 734 -21.75 6.55 -44.12
C VAL A 734 -21.03 5.25 -43.88
N ALA A 735 -20.07 5.25 -42.96
CA ALA A 735 -19.48 4.05 -42.39
C ALA A 735 -19.84 3.94 -40.91
N PHE A 736 -20.19 2.75 -40.43
CA PHE A 736 -20.64 2.56 -39.06
C PHE A 736 -20.36 1.15 -38.53
N LYS A 737 -20.34 1.02 -37.20
CA LYS A 737 -20.19 -0.24 -36.48
C LYS A 737 -21.48 -0.64 -35.75
N VAL A 738 -21.86 -1.91 -35.85
CA VAL A 738 -22.89 -2.53 -35.01
C VAL A 738 -22.29 -3.43 -33.91
N ASN A 739 -23.02 -3.63 -32.82
CA ASN A 739 -22.69 -4.65 -31.82
C ASN A 739 -23.40 -5.99 -32.11
N ASP A 740 -23.19 -6.99 -31.25
CA ASP A 740 -23.79 -8.33 -31.35
C ASP A 740 -25.33 -8.33 -31.43
N ASP A 741 -25.98 -7.30 -30.85
CA ASP A 741 -27.44 -7.12 -30.89
C ASP A 741 -27.93 -6.37 -32.15
N GLY A 742 -27.01 -6.00 -33.05
CA GLY A 742 -27.28 -5.24 -34.27
C GLY A 742 -27.53 -3.75 -34.04
N ARG A 743 -27.15 -3.19 -32.89
CA ARG A 743 -27.31 -1.76 -32.55
C ARG A 743 -26.06 -0.97 -32.91
N LEU A 744 -26.24 0.27 -33.38
CA LEU A 744 -25.12 1.16 -33.72
C LEU A 744 -24.33 1.57 -32.48
N THR A 745 -23.01 1.54 -32.61
CA THR A 745 -22.03 1.96 -31.59
C THR A 745 -21.19 3.14 -32.07
N ASP A 746 -20.82 3.16 -33.36
CA ASP A 746 -20.06 4.23 -33.99
C ASP A 746 -20.64 4.56 -35.37
N VAL A 747 -20.76 5.84 -35.70
CA VAL A 747 -21.27 6.33 -37.00
C VAL A 747 -20.40 7.48 -37.51
N TYR A 748 -19.87 7.33 -38.72
CA TYR A 748 -19.07 8.32 -39.43
C TYR A 748 -19.79 8.69 -40.73
N VAL A 749 -20.25 9.94 -40.83
CA VAL A 749 -20.96 10.49 -42.00
C VAL A 749 -20.03 11.43 -42.74
N LYS A 750 -19.61 11.07 -43.95
CA LYS A 750 -18.87 11.95 -44.83
C LYS A 750 -19.84 12.74 -45.69
N ILE A 751 -19.84 14.06 -45.50
CA ILE A 751 -20.72 14.99 -46.20
C ILE A 751 -20.32 15.04 -47.68
N VAL A 752 -21.28 14.83 -48.58
CA VAL A 752 -21.09 14.93 -50.02
C VAL A 752 -21.95 16.06 -50.55
N ASP A 753 -21.40 17.28 -50.60
CA ASP A 753 -22.12 18.42 -51.19
C ASP A 753 -21.97 18.45 -52.73
N ALA A 754 -23.10 18.46 -53.43
CA ALA A 754 -23.14 18.85 -54.85
C ALA A 754 -22.95 20.37 -54.99
N ALA A 755 -22.02 20.82 -55.85
CA ALA A 755 -21.75 22.24 -56.05
C ALA A 755 -23.01 23.04 -56.44
N GLU A 756 -23.48 23.93 -55.56
CA GLU A 756 -24.58 24.84 -55.85
C GLU A 756 -24.14 25.96 -56.81
N ASN A 757 -24.84 26.10 -57.94
CA ASN A 757 -24.75 27.29 -58.78
C ASN A 757 -25.43 28.47 -58.08
N VAL A 758 -24.63 29.38 -57.51
CA VAL A 758 -25.12 30.64 -56.91
C VAL A 758 -25.46 31.68 -57.98
N ASN A 759 -26.72 32.13 -57.98
CA ASN A 759 -27.20 33.25 -58.79
C ASN A 759 -27.50 34.46 -57.87
N PRO A 760 -26.67 35.53 -57.83
CA PRO A 760 -26.87 36.65 -56.92
C PRO A 760 -27.68 37.82 -57.52
N GLY A 761 -28.42 38.52 -56.65
CA GLY A 761 -29.34 39.62 -56.97
C GLY A 761 -28.72 40.96 -57.40
N ALA A 762 -29.59 41.92 -57.73
CA ALA A 762 -29.30 43.15 -58.47
C ALA A 762 -28.33 44.13 -57.78
N GLY A 763 -27.34 44.62 -58.53
CA GLY A 763 -26.61 45.88 -58.24
C GLY A 763 -25.12 45.77 -57.87
N SER A 764 -24.57 44.56 -57.67
CA SER A 764 -23.16 44.38 -57.28
C SER A 764 -22.24 44.16 -58.49
N VAL A 765 -21.16 44.96 -58.58
CA VAL A 765 -20.05 44.75 -59.52
C VAL A 765 -19.00 43.86 -58.85
N ARG A 766 -18.54 42.81 -59.54
CA ARG A 766 -17.51 41.89 -59.03
C ARG A 766 -16.36 41.77 -60.02
N ILE A 767 -15.14 41.66 -59.50
CA ILE A 767 -13.96 41.31 -60.28
C ILE A 767 -13.84 39.79 -60.22
N LEU A 768 -13.89 39.14 -61.39
CA LEU A 768 -13.93 37.68 -61.50
C LEU A 768 -12.55 37.07 -61.64
N ASN A 769 -11.68 37.72 -62.39
CA ASN A 769 -10.36 37.18 -62.71
C ASN A 769 -9.38 38.31 -63.09
N MET A 770 -8.10 38.08 -62.85
CA MET A 770 -7.00 38.91 -63.31
C MET A 770 -5.84 38.03 -63.78
N VAL A 771 -5.30 38.33 -64.95
CA VAL A 771 -4.17 37.61 -65.54
C VAL A 771 -3.12 38.59 -66.08
N GLU A 772 -1.86 38.16 -66.11
CA GLU A 772 -0.82 38.83 -66.87
C GLU A 772 -1.05 38.61 -68.38
N ASP A 773 -0.94 39.67 -69.16
CA ASP A 773 -1.04 39.63 -70.62
C ASP A 773 0.14 40.41 -71.22
N ASN A 774 1.23 39.69 -71.51
CA ASN A 774 2.39 40.20 -72.26
C ASN A 774 3.08 41.45 -71.63
N GLY A 775 3.22 41.47 -70.30
CA GLY A 775 3.80 42.59 -69.53
C GLY A 775 2.80 43.66 -69.08
N ASP A 776 1.53 43.49 -69.42
CA ASP A 776 0.38 44.30 -68.99
C ASP A 776 -0.61 43.44 -68.18
N PHE A 777 -1.68 44.04 -67.65
CA PHE A 777 -2.71 43.33 -66.88
C PHE A 777 -4.04 43.27 -67.63
N LYS A 778 -4.70 42.11 -67.59
CA LYS A 778 -6.07 41.94 -68.09
C LYS A 778 -7.00 41.52 -66.96
N VAL A 779 -8.00 42.35 -66.71
CA VAL A 779 -8.98 42.13 -65.63
C VAL A 779 -10.35 41.85 -66.23
N THR A 780 -10.98 40.77 -65.76
CA THR A 780 -12.34 40.40 -66.13
C THR A 780 -13.30 40.71 -65.00
N VAL A 781 -14.38 41.40 -65.34
CA VAL A 781 -15.37 41.92 -64.39
C VAL A 781 -16.76 41.52 -64.82
N ALA A 782 -17.66 41.38 -63.85
CA ALA A 782 -19.06 41.06 -64.07
C ALA A 782 -19.99 42.02 -63.35
N THR A 783 -21.11 42.31 -64.00
CA THR A 783 -22.25 43.05 -63.45
C THR A 783 -23.53 42.29 -63.77
N THR A 784 -24.56 42.39 -62.93
CA THR A 784 -25.85 41.74 -63.19
C THR A 784 -26.80 42.59 -64.04
N THR A 785 -26.55 43.90 -64.18
CA THR A 785 -27.27 44.82 -65.07
C THR A 785 -26.33 45.84 -65.69
N THR A 786 -26.76 46.48 -66.77
CA THR A 786 -26.05 47.61 -67.39
C THR A 786 -25.99 48.80 -66.44
N VAL A 787 -24.77 49.21 -66.03
CA VAL A 787 -24.58 50.39 -65.18
C VAL A 787 -24.23 51.59 -66.06
N ALA A 788 -25.05 52.64 -66.04
CA ALA A 788 -24.73 53.90 -66.71
C ALA A 788 -23.60 54.61 -65.93
N ALA A 789 -22.45 54.82 -66.58
CA ALA A 789 -21.26 55.40 -65.97
C ALA A 789 -20.82 56.63 -66.75
N ASP A 790 -20.69 57.77 -66.06
CA ASP A 790 -20.09 58.98 -66.64
C ASP A 790 -18.56 58.86 -66.69
N LYS A 791 -17.99 58.20 -65.68
CA LYS A 791 -16.55 57.90 -65.54
C LYS A 791 -16.37 56.61 -64.72
N TRP A 792 -15.32 55.85 -65.00
CA TRP A 792 -14.85 54.75 -64.14
C TRP A 792 -13.33 54.70 -64.08
N THR A 793 -12.78 54.11 -63.02
CA THR A 793 -11.34 53.91 -62.81
C THR A 793 -11.10 52.49 -62.30
N LEU A 794 -10.13 51.80 -62.89
CA LEU A 794 -9.64 50.51 -62.43
C LEU A 794 -8.16 50.64 -62.12
N SER A 795 -7.78 50.35 -60.88
CA SER A 795 -6.41 50.46 -60.39
C SER A 795 -5.94 49.13 -59.81
N ILE A 796 -4.67 48.81 -60.03
CA ILE A 796 -4.02 47.59 -59.54
C ILE A 796 -2.93 47.99 -58.56
N TYR A 797 -2.90 47.31 -57.43
CA TYR A 797 -1.94 47.52 -56.36
C TYR A 797 -1.17 46.24 -56.07
N GLN A 798 0.11 46.38 -55.74
CA GLN A 798 0.93 45.31 -55.17
C GLN A 798 1.54 45.83 -53.87
N ASN A 799 1.32 45.13 -52.75
CA ASN A 799 1.77 45.55 -51.42
C ASN A 799 1.42 47.02 -51.07
N GLY A 800 0.24 47.49 -51.53
CA GLY A 800 -0.24 48.85 -51.29
C GLY A 800 0.30 49.94 -52.23
N VAL A 801 1.19 49.62 -53.17
CA VAL A 801 1.70 50.54 -54.19
C VAL A 801 0.93 50.36 -55.50
N LYS A 802 0.49 51.45 -56.14
CA LYS A 802 -0.24 51.40 -57.42
C LYS A 802 0.71 51.06 -58.56
N VAL A 803 0.45 49.95 -59.26
CA VAL A 803 1.31 49.39 -60.33
C VAL A 803 0.64 49.40 -61.71
N GLY A 804 -0.66 49.71 -61.77
CA GLY A 804 -1.38 49.89 -63.04
C GLY A 804 -2.68 50.66 -62.84
N GLU A 805 -3.09 51.44 -63.85
CA GLU A 805 -4.37 52.16 -63.86
C GLU A 805 -4.83 52.38 -65.31
N THR A 806 -6.14 52.41 -65.55
CA THR A 806 -6.69 52.83 -66.85
C THR A 806 -6.56 54.34 -67.09
N VAL A 807 -6.04 54.74 -68.27
CA VAL A 807 -5.98 56.15 -68.69
C VAL A 807 -7.33 56.59 -69.28
N ASN A 808 -8.10 57.37 -68.52
CA ASN A 808 -9.31 58.13 -68.91
C ASN A 808 -10.15 57.53 -70.06
N HIS A 809 -11.12 56.66 -69.74
CA HIS A 809 -12.20 56.32 -70.67
C HIS A 809 -13.34 57.35 -70.56
N PRO A 810 -13.73 58.04 -71.66
CA PRO A 810 -14.89 58.91 -71.65
C PRO A 810 -16.19 58.11 -71.83
N SER A 811 -17.27 58.59 -71.20
CA SER A 811 -18.67 58.16 -71.23
C SER A 811 -19.01 57.01 -72.20
N GLY A 812 -19.35 55.84 -71.62
CA GLY A 812 -19.78 54.65 -72.35
C GLY A 812 -20.20 53.50 -71.42
N THR A 813 -21.07 52.64 -71.92
CA THR A 813 -21.77 51.56 -71.19
C THR A 813 -20.84 50.45 -70.70
N PHE A 814 -20.91 50.08 -69.41
CA PHE A 814 -20.16 48.95 -68.85
C PHE A 814 -20.91 47.64 -69.06
N ASN A 815 -20.34 46.72 -69.85
CA ASN A 815 -20.96 45.43 -70.18
C ASN A 815 -20.43 44.30 -69.29
N ALA A 816 -21.33 43.42 -68.86
CA ALA A 816 -21.02 42.24 -68.06
C ALA A 816 -20.08 41.27 -68.81
N ASN A 817 -19.20 40.57 -68.09
CA ASN A 817 -18.32 39.51 -68.59
C ASN A 817 -17.38 39.94 -69.73
N THR A 818 -17.03 41.23 -69.79
CA THR A 818 -16.10 41.76 -70.79
C THR A 818 -14.73 41.98 -70.12
N GLY A 819 -13.65 41.51 -70.75
CA GLY A 819 -12.29 41.75 -70.27
C GLY A 819 -11.79 43.12 -70.71
N TYR A 820 -11.29 43.91 -69.75
CA TYR A 820 -10.70 45.22 -70.03
C TYR A 820 -9.19 45.13 -69.84
N GLY A 821 -8.43 45.55 -70.86
CA GLY A 821 -6.97 45.58 -70.81
C GLY A 821 -6.47 46.86 -70.15
N LEU A 822 -5.41 46.74 -69.34
CA LEU A 822 -4.75 47.86 -68.66
C LEU A 822 -3.27 47.86 -68.98
N THR A 823 -2.75 49.03 -69.36
CA THR A 823 -1.31 49.23 -69.58
C THR A 823 -0.62 49.41 -68.23
N ALA A 824 0.47 48.66 -68.00
CA ALA A 824 1.28 48.76 -66.80
C ALA A 824 1.98 50.13 -66.73
N ASP A 825 2.04 50.73 -65.53
CA ASP A 825 2.85 51.93 -65.31
C ASP A 825 4.31 51.49 -65.10
N ASN A 826 5.09 51.48 -66.18
CA ASN A 826 6.48 51.02 -66.19
C ASN A 826 7.47 51.93 -65.42
N THR A 827 6.98 52.90 -64.64
CA THR A 827 7.81 53.76 -63.79
C THR A 827 8.35 53.01 -62.56
N TYR A 828 7.69 51.92 -62.14
CA TYR A 828 8.11 51.05 -61.03
C TYR A 828 7.97 49.59 -61.49
N GLY A 829 9.08 48.93 -61.86
CA GLY A 829 9.06 47.62 -62.51
C GLY A 829 8.15 46.58 -61.83
N VAL A 830 7.27 45.97 -62.62
CA VAL A 830 6.28 44.96 -62.19
C VAL A 830 6.95 43.58 -62.05
N SER A 831 6.70 42.87 -60.95
CA SER A 831 7.19 41.51 -60.70
C SER A 831 6.22 40.45 -61.27
N ILE A 832 6.68 39.50 -62.08
CA ILE A 832 5.83 38.47 -62.70
C ILE A 832 5.16 37.48 -61.72
N SER A 833 5.48 37.51 -60.42
CA SER A 833 4.75 36.74 -59.41
C SER A 833 4.49 37.53 -58.13
N GLY A 834 3.29 37.38 -57.58
CA GLY A 834 2.89 37.97 -56.30
C GLY A 834 1.39 38.20 -56.13
N THR A 835 1.00 38.63 -54.93
CA THR A 835 -0.41 38.99 -54.63
C THR A 835 -0.68 40.43 -55.03
N TYR A 836 -1.76 40.60 -55.79
CA TYR A 836 -2.19 41.88 -56.35
C TYR A 836 -3.63 42.17 -55.93
N THR A 837 -3.92 43.43 -55.66
CA THR A 837 -5.28 43.90 -55.36
C THR A 837 -5.78 44.74 -56.53
N ALA A 838 -6.89 44.32 -57.14
CA ALA A 838 -7.59 45.10 -58.16
C ALA A 838 -8.76 45.87 -57.54
N VAL A 839 -8.88 47.15 -57.85
CA VAL A 839 -9.93 48.04 -57.33
C VAL A 839 -10.62 48.75 -58.49
N LEU A 840 -11.90 48.45 -58.70
CA LEU A 840 -12.78 49.10 -59.66
C LEU A 840 -13.69 50.11 -58.94
N THR A 841 -13.74 51.34 -59.44
CA THR A 841 -14.67 52.38 -58.97
C THR A 841 -15.44 52.98 -60.15
N ILE A 842 -16.76 53.00 -60.07
CA ILE A 842 -17.66 53.56 -61.08
C ILE A 842 -18.33 54.82 -60.53
N TYR A 843 -18.37 55.89 -61.31
CA TYR A 843 -18.93 57.20 -60.95
C TYR A 843 -20.14 57.57 -61.81
N ASN A 844 -21.12 58.23 -61.18
CA ASN A 844 -22.23 58.91 -61.83
C ASN A 844 -22.22 60.37 -61.35
N GLY A 845 -21.88 61.30 -62.24
CA GLY A 845 -21.48 62.66 -61.88
C GLY A 845 -20.25 62.70 -60.95
N ALA A 846 -20.35 63.44 -59.84
CA ALA A 846 -19.28 63.55 -58.83
C ALA A 846 -19.37 62.47 -57.72
N THR A 847 -20.34 61.55 -57.80
CA THR A 847 -20.63 60.55 -56.76
C THR A 847 -20.23 59.14 -57.21
N VAL A 848 -19.71 58.34 -56.27
CA VAL A 848 -19.38 56.92 -56.50
C VAL A 848 -20.67 56.11 -56.54
N ALA A 849 -20.90 55.39 -57.64
CA ALA A 849 -22.09 54.58 -57.89
C ALA A 849 -21.89 53.10 -57.53
N ALA A 850 -20.69 52.56 -57.71
CA ALA A 850 -20.33 51.20 -57.31
C ALA A 850 -18.82 51.05 -57.15
N THR A 851 -18.40 50.16 -56.25
CA THR A 851 -16.99 49.76 -56.06
C THR A 851 -16.88 48.25 -55.97
N GLY A 852 -15.83 47.68 -56.56
CA GLY A 852 -15.48 46.27 -56.42
C GLY A 852 -14.00 46.12 -56.16
N THR A 853 -13.64 45.27 -55.20
CA THR A 853 -12.25 44.97 -54.84
C THR A 853 -12.08 43.46 -54.77
N ALA A 854 -10.97 42.94 -55.32
CA ALA A 854 -10.60 41.55 -55.19
C ALA A 854 -9.07 41.40 -55.21
N GLU A 855 -8.58 40.40 -54.48
CA GLU A 855 -7.18 39.99 -54.51
C GLU A 855 -7.00 38.79 -55.44
N PHE A 856 -5.90 38.79 -56.17
CA PHE A 856 -5.48 37.72 -57.05
C PHE A 856 -4.00 37.45 -56.84
N THR A 857 -3.65 36.18 -56.80
CA THR A 857 -2.26 35.75 -56.88
C THR A 857 -1.97 35.40 -58.33
N ILE A 858 -1.02 36.12 -58.93
CA ILE A 858 -0.50 35.83 -60.26
C ILE A 858 0.85 35.13 -60.11
#